data_AF-A0A935M9C4-F1
#
_entry.id   AF-A0A935M9C4-F1
#
_cell.length_a   1.000
_cell.length_b   1.000
_cell.length_c   1.000
_cell.angle_alpha   90.00
_cell.angle_beta   90.00
_cell.angle_gamma   90.00
#
_symmetry.space_group_name_H-M   'P 1'
#
loop_
_entity.id
_entity.type
_entity.pdbx_description
1 polymer ?
#
loop_
_entity_poly.entity_id
_entity_poly.type
_entity_poly.pdbx_seq_one_letter_code
_entity_poly.pdbx_strand_id
1 'polypeptide(L)'
;MNRAPSRTWNSTRVVEALITAGAAVFGLGLGVFLVTGRTMALLEGGIATLVLLLNEAVSRPLLRGLARRGSAVLAVVLGLLSQLVAITLVVALGIRASAGLSFGVGLSLPQAATILAIDAVVISGAQWLVSSNDAEYVLGYVSRRRRRRTTGAGSGLVIVQLDGLGVQVFERALAAGQMPTVARWLHDGTHRLTPWWVPIPSTTPASQAAILFGDDTQIPSFRFWDRATGRLLVTNRPGDAEVIESGFDGRSGLLAGGGTAISTAFTGGADNSYLVFSRALKPGGLGSGDAFVPLFSSPFLLPRTVMLTVGEVIKELYQSRRQRIRQVQPRIARRFSFVVLRGLTNVFLRTMNLTIIADKIYDGAPVIFVDFVDYDEIAHHAGPERPESMRSLEGLDGILAALERVIADTPTHYEIVIWSDHGQSLGSTFEQLNGFTLGQRVDQLMDDAAGGSTVVESSTGDEWGPINTLITATVNAMRRGPKSGSGAKELVLGPDRPARTAGRSSDATPDDGSVPAVIVVGGGNLGTIWFPRLSTRPTLAQIEQHWPALVTGLLATPGVGVVMASAGGDACVVLAADGVRWIGGDRDGQIEGLDPMRAYDSRGIADLHRLTRLPRCADLVLLSTVDEAGMIHAFEGQVGSHGGLGGPQNQALFISPTALPLDDDLLIAAGDAGERPSFYGAVPIHQQLQRWRTRLAEQQGAQQGDSDEQARVWPS
;
A
#
# COMPACT_ATOMS: atom_id res chain seq x y z
N MET A 1 -16.18 27.53 -26.55
CA MET A 1 -17.45 28.10 -26.04
C MET A 1 -17.49 27.89 -24.53
N ASN A 2 -17.18 28.95 -23.77
CA ASN A 2 -17.14 28.94 -22.31
C ASN A 2 -18.55 28.75 -21.73
N ARG A 3 -18.85 27.56 -21.20
CA ARG A 3 -19.96 27.38 -20.27
C ARG A 3 -19.45 27.66 -18.86
N ALA A 4 -19.90 28.77 -18.28
CA ALA A 4 -19.74 29.03 -16.87
C ALA A 4 -20.30 27.85 -16.04
N PRO A 5 -19.62 27.38 -14.99
CA PRO A 5 -20.15 26.32 -14.14
C PRO A 5 -21.39 26.85 -13.43
N SER A 6 -22.55 26.28 -13.75
CA SER A 6 -23.81 26.58 -13.10
C SER A 6 -23.70 26.27 -11.60
N ARG A 7 -23.94 27.27 -10.75
CA ARG A 7 -24.23 27.11 -9.32
C ARG A 7 -25.56 26.37 -9.13
N THR A 8 -25.61 25.08 -9.44
CA THR A 8 -26.74 24.24 -9.06
C THR A 8 -26.55 23.82 -7.60
N TRP A 9 -27.42 24.31 -6.73
CA TRP A 9 -27.64 23.71 -5.41
C TRP A 9 -27.95 22.23 -5.64
N ASN A 10 -27.00 21.36 -5.34
CA ASN A 10 -27.16 19.93 -5.56
C ASN A 10 -28.13 19.41 -4.50
N SER A 11 -29.41 19.23 -4.87
CA SER A 11 -30.51 18.82 -3.98
C SER A 11 -30.20 17.54 -3.21
N THR A 12 -29.46 16.63 -3.83
CA THR A 12 -28.89 15.42 -3.23
C THR A 12 -28.04 15.70 -1.98
N ARG A 13 -27.21 16.76 -1.98
CA ARG A 13 -26.36 17.10 -0.82
C ARG A 13 -27.15 17.63 0.37
N VAL A 14 -28.26 18.32 0.13
CA VAL A 14 -29.16 18.79 1.19
C VAL A 14 -29.90 17.61 1.80
N VAL A 15 -30.39 16.70 0.96
CA VAL A 15 -31.06 15.46 1.38
C VAL A 15 -30.11 14.58 2.20
N GLU A 16 -28.87 14.38 1.76
CA GLU A 16 -27.86 13.59 2.48
C GLU A 16 -27.50 14.21 3.84
N ALA A 17 -27.39 15.55 3.90
CA ALA A 17 -27.14 16.26 5.16
C ALA A 17 -28.31 16.14 6.14
N LEU A 18 -29.56 16.23 5.66
CA LEU A 18 -30.76 16.04 6.46
C LEU A 18 -30.89 14.61 6.96
N ILE A 19 -30.58 13.62 6.12
CA ILE A 19 -30.58 12.20 6.50
C ILE A 19 -29.51 11.92 7.54
N THR A 20 -28.29 12.44 7.36
CA THR A 20 -27.21 12.28 8.34
C THR A 20 -27.58 12.90 9.67
N ALA A 21 -28.16 14.12 9.67
CA ALA A 21 -28.61 14.78 10.90
C ALA A 21 -29.76 14.00 11.57
N GLY A 22 -30.73 13.52 10.79
CA GLY A 22 -31.82 12.69 11.30
C GLY A 22 -31.33 11.37 11.89
N ALA A 23 -30.38 10.71 11.22
CA ALA A 23 -29.77 9.47 11.68
C ALA A 23 -28.98 9.67 12.97
N ALA A 24 -28.25 10.78 13.12
CA ALA A 24 -27.52 11.10 14.35
C ALA A 24 -28.46 11.36 15.55
N VAL A 25 -29.55 12.11 15.32
CA VAL A 25 -30.56 12.34 16.36
C VAL A 25 -31.21 11.01 16.78
N PHE A 26 -31.57 10.17 15.81
CA PHE A 26 -32.16 8.86 16.06
C PHE A 26 -31.19 7.91 16.75
N GLY A 27 -29.92 7.85 16.30
CA GLY A 27 -28.89 6.98 16.82
C GLY A 27 -28.51 7.31 18.26
N LEU A 28 -28.33 8.59 18.58
CA LEU A 28 -28.16 9.05 19.97
C LEU A 28 -29.36 8.68 20.85
N GLY A 29 -30.59 8.89 20.36
CA GLY A 29 -31.80 8.55 21.10
C GLY A 29 -31.92 7.05 21.37
N LEU A 30 -31.62 6.24 20.36
CA LEU A 30 -31.59 4.78 20.47
C LEU A 30 -30.52 4.31 21.44
N GLY A 31 -29.31 4.87 21.37
CA GLY A 31 -28.22 4.53 22.28
C GLY A 31 -28.57 4.84 23.73
N VAL A 32 -29.09 6.05 24.00
CA VAL A 32 -29.54 6.45 25.35
C VAL A 32 -30.62 5.51 25.85
N PHE A 33 -31.59 5.16 25.02
CA PHE A 33 -32.67 4.24 25.39
C PHE A 33 -32.14 2.85 25.73
N LEU A 34 -31.26 2.28 24.90
CA LEU A 34 -30.71 0.94 25.12
C LEU A 34 -29.80 0.85 26.35
N VAL A 35 -29.07 1.93 26.66
CA VAL A 35 -28.08 1.94 27.75
C VAL A 35 -28.70 2.38 29.09
N THR A 36 -29.72 3.22 29.07
CA THR A 36 -30.30 3.84 30.29
C THR A 36 -31.77 3.54 30.52
N GLY A 37 -32.47 3.01 29.51
CA GLY A 37 -33.93 2.83 29.52
C GLY A 37 -34.73 4.13 29.34
N ARG A 38 -34.08 5.27 29.08
CA ARG A 38 -34.73 6.59 28.92
C ARG A 38 -34.89 6.97 27.46
N THR A 39 -36.04 7.57 27.13
CA THR A 39 -36.25 8.20 25.83
C THR A 39 -35.67 9.60 25.81
N MET A 40 -35.03 9.98 24.71
CA MET A 40 -34.49 11.32 24.49
C MET A 40 -35.50 12.12 23.66
N ALA A 41 -35.82 13.35 24.07
CA ALA A 41 -36.72 14.21 23.30
C ALA A 41 -36.04 14.68 22.00
N LEU A 42 -36.82 14.93 20.94
CA LEU A 42 -36.27 15.44 19.66
C LEU A 42 -35.47 16.73 19.82
N LEU A 43 -35.92 17.63 20.72
CA LEU A 43 -35.21 18.87 21.02
C LEU A 43 -33.85 18.60 21.68
N GLU A 44 -33.78 17.62 22.60
CA GLU A 44 -32.54 17.22 23.27
C GLU A 44 -31.55 16.61 22.27
N GLY A 45 -32.03 15.78 21.35
CA GLY A 45 -31.21 15.24 20.25
C GLY A 45 -30.73 16.30 19.28
N GLY A 46 -31.57 17.29 18.97
CA GLY A 46 -31.18 18.46 18.16
C GLY A 46 -30.09 19.30 18.85
N ILE A 47 -30.23 19.56 20.15
CA ILE A 47 -29.23 20.27 20.95
C ILE A 47 -27.92 19.47 21.04
N ALA A 48 -27.99 18.16 21.28
CA ALA A 48 -26.83 17.28 21.29
C ALA A 48 -26.06 17.34 19.97
N THR A 49 -26.79 17.23 18.85
CA THR A 49 -26.21 17.34 17.49
C THR A 49 -25.56 18.72 17.28
N LEU A 50 -26.22 19.80 17.71
CA LEU A 50 -25.68 21.15 17.63
C LEU A 50 -24.39 21.30 18.47
N VAL A 51 -24.35 20.73 19.67
CA VAL A 51 -23.15 20.73 20.54
C VAL A 51 -22.00 19.96 19.90
N LEU A 52 -22.25 18.81 19.27
CA LEU A 52 -21.22 18.07 18.53
C LEU A 52 -20.66 18.91 17.37
N LEU A 53 -21.54 19.55 16.59
CA LEU A 53 -21.15 20.42 15.47
C LEU A 53 -20.39 21.68 15.94
N LEU A 54 -20.78 22.26 17.08
CA LEU A 54 -20.10 23.41 17.68
C LEU A 54 -18.74 23.02 18.26
N ASN A 55 -18.66 21.90 19.00
CA ASN A 55 -17.37 21.36 19.47
C ASN A 55 -16.44 21.14 18.29
N GLU A 56 -16.93 20.55 17.20
CA GLU A 56 -16.17 20.35 15.97
C GLU A 56 -15.68 21.66 15.36
N ALA A 57 -16.51 22.70 15.34
CA ALA A 57 -16.14 24.02 14.81
C ALA A 57 -15.09 24.73 15.67
N VAL A 58 -15.13 24.55 16.99
CA VAL A 58 -14.24 25.21 17.96
C VAL A 58 -12.94 24.44 18.19
N SER A 59 -13.01 23.12 18.38
CA SER A 59 -11.85 22.30 18.68
C SER A 59 -10.91 22.23 17.49
N ARG A 60 -11.41 22.21 16.26
CA ARG A 60 -10.56 22.10 15.06
C ARG A 60 -9.51 23.16 14.85
N PRO A 61 -9.80 24.48 14.86
CA PRO A 61 -8.77 25.48 14.68
C PRO A 61 -7.71 25.40 15.79
N LEU A 62 -8.11 25.06 17.01
CA LEU A 62 -7.20 24.82 18.14
C LEU A 62 -6.33 23.59 17.90
N LEU A 63 -6.95 22.47 17.55
CA LEU A 63 -6.30 21.20 17.23
C LEU A 63 -5.34 21.32 16.06
N ARG A 64 -5.68 22.07 15.01
CA ARG A 64 -4.77 22.41 13.91
C ARG A 64 -3.62 23.29 14.37
N GLY A 65 -3.90 24.36 15.11
CA GLY A 65 -2.83 25.22 15.65
C GLY A 65 -1.80 24.45 16.50
N LEU A 66 -2.28 23.45 17.25
CA LEU A 66 -1.46 22.53 18.04
C LEU A 66 -0.78 21.46 17.16
N ALA A 67 -1.50 20.88 16.19
CA ALA A 67 -1.01 19.83 15.30
C ALA A 67 0.02 20.33 14.28
N ARG A 68 -0.02 21.61 13.87
CA ARG A 68 1.07 22.26 13.10
C ARG A 68 2.40 22.22 13.80
N ARG A 69 2.38 22.32 15.13
CA ARG A 69 3.56 22.37 15.99
C ARG A 69 3.87 21.01 16.63
N GLY A 70 3.01 20.02 16.44
CA GLY A 70 3.09 18.70 17.04
C GLY A 70 3.15 17.57 16.01
N SER A 71 3.17 16.33 16.49
CA SER A 71 3.13 15.14 15.62
C SER A 71 1.69 14.74 15.26
N ALA A 72 1.53 13.93 14.20
CA ALA A 72 0.24 13.30 13.86
C ALA A 72 -0.41 12.56 15.05
N VAL A 73 0.43 11.98 15.91
CA VAL A 73 0.04 11.30 17.15
C VAL A 73 -0.64 12.25 18.12
N LEU A 74 -0.09 13.45 18.31
CA LEU A 74 -0.69 14.46 19.15
C LEU A 74 -2.05 14.89 18.58
N ALA A 75 -2.18 15.00 17.25
CA ALA A 75 -3.45 15.29 16.60
C ALA A 75 -4.49 14.18 16.83
N VAL A 76 -4.09 12.90 16.78
CA VAL A 76 -4.96 11.76 17.09
C VAL A 76 -5.45 11.83 18.53
N VAL A 77 -4.52 11.95 19.49
CA VAL A 77 -4.83 11.96 20.93
C VAL A 77 -5.71 13.15 21.27
N LEU A 78 -5.37 14.35 20.81
CA LEU A 78 -6.17 15.54 21.08
C LEU A 78 -7.53 15.50 20.35
N GLY A 79 -7.60 14.87 19.17
CA GLY A 79 -8.86 14.62 18.45
C GLY A 79 -9.78 13.70 19.24
N LEU A 80 -9.27 12.55 19.71
CA LEU A 80 -9.99 11.61 20.56
C LEU A 80 -10.43 12.23 21.89
N LEU A 81 -9.55 13.02 22.54
CA LEU A 81 -9.88 13.75 23.76
C LEU A 81 -10.96 14.81 23.50
N SER A 82 -10.88 15.55 22.39
CA SER A 82 -11.92 16.51 22.00
C SER A 82 -13.25 15.81 21.77
N GLN A 83 -13.26 14.63 21.15
CA GLN A 83 -14.47 13.83 21.01
C GLN A 83 -14.99 13.43 22.38
N LEU A 84 -14.15 12.89 23.25
CA LEU A 84 -14.54 12.49 24.61
C LEU A 84 -15.16 13.65 25.39
N VAL A 85 -14.59 14.85 25.28
CA VAL A 85 -15.13 16.08 25.88
C VAL A 85 -16.48 16.44 25.27
N ALA A 86 -16.62 16.40 23.93
CA ALA A 86 -17.89 16.68 23.24
C ALA A 86 -19.00 15.73 23.70
N ILE A 87 -18.67 14.45 23.80
CA ILE A 87 -19.55 13.38 24.27
C ILE A 87 -19.97 13.65 25.71
N THR A 88 -19.00 13.95 26.57
CA THR A 88 -19.27 14.26 27.98
C THR A 88 -20.16 15.48 28.12
N LEU A 89 -19.95 16.51 27.27
CA LEU A 89 -20.78 17.71 27.21
C LEU A 89 -22.20 17.41 26.72
N VAL A 90 -22.37 16.60 25.67
CA VAL A 90 -23.68 16.17 25.17
C VAL A 90 -24.45 15.41 26.24
N VAL A 91 -23.79 14.47 26.91
CA VAL A 91 -24.37 13.74 28.04
C VAL A 91 -24.74 14.69 29.17
N ALA A 92 -23.84 15.58 29.59
CA ALA A 92 -24.09 16.53 30.66
C ALA A 92 -25.21 17.53 30.35
N LEU A 93 -25.37 17.93 29.08
CA LEU A 93 -26.38 18.89 28.64
C LEU A 93 -27.73 18.23 28.39
N GLY A 94 -27.75 17.01 27.83
CA GLY A 94 -28.95 16.18 27.71
C GLY A 94 -29.55 15.83 29.07
N ILE A 95 -28.70 15.60 30.09
CA ILE A 95 -29.12 15.41 31.49
C ILE A 95 -29.77 16.68 32.08
N ARG A 96 -29.43 17.88 31.59
CA ARG A 96 -29.96 19.16 32.12
C ARG A 96 -31.29 19.59 31.50
N ALA A 97 -31.61 19.16 30.30
CA ALA A 97 -32.80 19.60 29.58
C ALA A 97 -34.06 18.81 29.96
N SER A 98 -33.91 17.56 30.42
CA SER A 98 -35.04 16.66 30.66
C SER A 98 -35.72 16.79 32.03
N ALA A 99 -35.14 17.54 32.98
CA ALA A 99 -35.74 17.71 34.31
C ALA A 99 -35.24 18.97 35.01
N GLY A 100 -36.13 19.94 35.22
CA GLY A 100 -35.97 20.83 36.37
C GLY A 100 -35.92 19.97 37.63
N LEU A 101 -34.83 20.09 38.40
CA LEU A 101 -34.49 19.35 39.64
C LEU A 101 -33.71 18.02 39.50
N SER A 102 -32.51 18.07 40.10
CA SER A 102 -31.78 17.03 40.84
C SER A 102 -31.10 15.88 40.09
N PHE A 103 -29.78 15.89 40.25
CA PHE A 103 -28.76 14.93 39.81
C PHE A 103 -29.11 13.47 40.07
N GLY A 104 -28.77 12.59 39.11
CA GLY A 104 -28.71 11.17 39.39
C GLY A 104 -28.55 10.21 38.21
N VAL A 105 -27.81 10.51 37.14
CA VAL A 105 -27.19 9.46 36.31
C VAL A 105 -25.87 9.97 35.72
N GLY A 106 -24.77 9.77 36.43
CA GLY A 106 -23.45 9.90 35.81
C GLY A 106 -23.25 8.71 34.89
N LEU A 107 -23.34 8.88 33.57
CA LEU A 107 -22.96 7.81 32.65
C LEU A 107 -21.50 7.48 32.90
N SER A 108 -21.23 6.21 33.15
CA SER A 108 -19.85 5.72 33.16
C SER A 108 -19.25 5.84 31.75
N LEU A 109 -17.94 6.01 31.65
CA LEU A 109 -17.20 6.03 30.38
C LEU A 109 -17.61 4.89 29.42
N PRO A 110 -17.78 3.63 29.88
CA PRO A 110 -18.28 2.55 29.03
C PRO A 110 -19.69 2.78 28.49
N GLN A 111 -20.60 3.33 29.28
CA GLN A 111 -21.97 3.60 28.84
C GLN A 111 -22.00 4.70 27.76
N ALA A 112 -21.24 5.77 27.96
CA ALA A 112 -21.12 6.83 26.94
C ALA A 112 -20.50 6.29 25.64
N ALA A 113 -19.45 5.47 25.75
CA ALA A 113 -18.84 4.81 24.59
C ALA A 113 -19.84 3.92 23.83
N THR A 114 -20.66 3.15 24.54
CA THR A 114 -21.69 2.29 23.93
C THR A 114 -22.76 3.08 23.20
N ILE A 115 -23.25 4.19 23.78
CA ILE A 115 -24.25 5.06 23.12
C ILE A 115 -23.74 5.56 21.78
N LEU A 116 -22.46 5.96 21.73
CA LEU A 116 -21.84 6.45 20.49
C LEU A 116 -21.55 5.37 19.49
N ALA A 117 -21.19 4.17 19.96
CA ALA A 117 -21.05 3.03 19.07
C ALA A 117 -22.39 2.76 18.37
N ILE A 118 -23.50 2.80 19.11
CA ILE A 118 -24.86 2.65 18.55
C ILE A 118 -25.18 3.80 17.58
N ASP A 119 -24.89 5.05 17.95
CA ASP A 119 -25.10 6.20 17.07
C ASP A 119 -24.29 6.08 15.77
N ALA A 120 -23.01 5.70 15.87
CA ALA A 120 -22.14 5.47 14.73
C ALA A 120 -22.66 4.35 13.82
N VAL A 121 -23.21 3.26 14.38
CA VAL A 121 -23.86 2.17 13.62
C VAL A 121 -25.05 2.69 12.84
N VAL A 122 -25.92 3.47 13.50
CA VAL A 122 -27.14 4.01 12.88
C VAL A 122 -26.79 4.98 11.76
N ILE A 123 -25.85 5.92 12.00
CA ILE A 123 -25.40 6.87 10.98
C ILE A 123 -24.77 6.12 9.80
N SER A 124 -23.89 5.14 10.07
CA SER A 124 -23.23 4.37 9.02
C SER A 124 -24.26 3.58 8.19
N GLY A 125 -25.26 2.97 8.82
CA GLY A 125 -26.33 2.24 8.14
C GLY A 125 -27.23 3.16 7.31
N ALA A 126 -27.63 4.30 7.86
CA ALA A 126 -28.44 5.30 7.13
C ALA A 126 -27.67 5.87 5.92
N GLN A 127 -26.36 6.07 6.07
CA GLN A 127 -25.51 6.52 4.98
C GLN A 127 -25.31 5.44 3.93
N TRP A 128 -25.11 4.19 4.32
CA TRP A 128 -25.07 3.06 3.38
C TRP A 128 -26.36 2.93 2.56
N LEU A 129 -27.52 3.20 3.17
CA LEU A 129 -28.82 3.18 2.50
C LEU A 129 -29.02 4.30 1.46
N VAL A 130 -28.34 5.43 1.62
CA VAL A 130 -28.65 6.69 0.91
C VAL A 130 -27.51 7.18 0.03
N SER A 131 -26.27 6.86 0.41
CA SER A 131 -25.05 7.27 -0.25
C SER A 131 -24.40 6.02 -0.85
N SER A 132 -24.24 6.00 -2.17
CA SER A 132 -23.67 4.87 -2.90
C SER A 132 -22.13 4.82 -2.86
N ASN A 133 -21.45 5.79 -2.21
CA ASN A 133 -19.99 5.83 -2.20
C ASN A 133 -19.42 6.52 -0.93
N ASP A 134 -18.58 5.80 -0.17
CA ASP A 134 -17.92 6.26 1.07
C ASP A 134 -17.06 7.52 0.86
N ALA A 135 -16.48 7.68 -0.32
CA ALA A 135 -15.59 8.79 -0.63
C ALA A 135 -16.33 10.14 -0.68
N GLU A 136 -17.62 10.18 -1.04
CA GLU A 136 -18.39 11.43 -1.18
C GLU A 136 -18.57 12.17 0.15
N TYR A 137 -18.72 11.43 1.24
CA TYR A 137 -18.86 12.01 2.57
C TYR A 137 -17.57 12.71 3.02
N VAL A 138 -16.42 12.06 2.80
CA VAL A 138 -15.09 12.61 3.09
C VAL A 138 -14.86 13.89 2.26
N LEU A 139 -15.29 13.90 1.00
CA LEU A 139 -15.19 15.06 0.11
C LEU A 139 -16.10 16.23 0.49
N GLY A 140 -17.37 15.97 0.80
CA GLY A 140 -18.31 17.01 1.23
C GLY A 140 -17.80 17.74 2.46
N TYR A 141 -17.02 17.03 3.26
CA TYR A 141 -16.37 17.54 4.45
C TYR A 141 -15.08 18.35 4.16
N VAL A 142 -14.21 17.92 3.25
CA VAL A 142 -12.97 18.65 2.88
C VAL A 142 -13.26 19.88 2.00
N SER A 143 -14.14 19.74 0.98
CA SER A 143 -14.44 20.78 -0.02
C SER A 143 -15.13 22.03 0.52
N ARG A 144 -16.04 21.88 1.52
CA ARG A 144 -16.79 23.01 2.11
C ARG A 144 -15.91 24.09 2.75
N ARG A 145 -14.64 23.80 3.07
CA ARG A 145 -13.83 24.68 3.93
C ARG A 145 -12.57 25.25 3.30
N ARG A 146 -12.06 24.69 2.18
CA ARG A 146 -10.83 25.17 1.52
C ARG A 146 -11.03 26.04 0.27
N ARG A 147 -12.28 26.27 -0.17
CA ARG A 147 -12.66 27.24 -1.23
C ARG A 147 -12.20 28.71 -1.01
N ARG A 148 -11.50 29.02 0.09
CA ARG A 148 -11.00 30.37 0.44
C ARG A 148 -9.47 30.53 0.42
N ARG A 149 -8.69 29.50 0.05
CA ARG A 149 -7.21 29.52 0.12
C ARG A 149 -6.50 29.14 -1.17
N THR A 150 -7.07 29.40 -2.34
CA THR A 150 -6.41 29.06 -3.59
C THR A 150 -5.72 30.30 -4.17
N THR A 151 -4.39 30.27 -4.25
CA THR A 151 -3.60 31.28 -4.94
C THR A 151 -2.91 30.62 -6.13
N GLY A 152 -3.12 31.17 -7.33
CA GLY A 152 -2.47 30.76 -8.57
C GLY A 152 -3.19 29.64 -9.33
N ALA A 153 -3.29 29.81 -10.65
CA ALA A 153 -3.54 28.71 -11.57
C ALA A 153 -2.19 28.07 -11.89
N GLY A 154 -2.04 26.79 -11.55
CA GLY A 154 -0.86 25.99 -11.88
C GLY A 154 -1.29 24.66 -12.50
N SER A 155 -0.34 23.80 -12.80
CA SER A 155 -0.60 22.42 -13.23
C SER A 155 0.14 21.45 -12.32
N GLY A 156 -0.46 20.29 -12.09
CA GLY A 156 0.14 19.27 -11.24
C GLY A 156 -0.22 17.86 -11.68
N LEU A 157 0.45 16.88 -11.08
CA LEU A 157 0.24 15.47 -11.37
C LEU A 157 -0.16 14.72 -10.10
N VAL A 158 -1.24 13.94 -10.18
CA VAL A 158 -1.64 13.00 -9.13
C VAL A 158 -1.39 11.59 -9.64
N ILE A 159 -0.38 10.93 -9.10
CA ILE A 159 -0.01 9.54 -9.43
C ILE A 159 -0.60 8.63 -8.37
N VAL A 160 -1.50 7.74 -8.79
CA VAL A 160 -2.20 6.78 -7.94
C VAL A 160 -1.69 5.37 -8.26
N GLN A 161 -1.04 4.73 -7.29
CA GLN A 161 -0.68 3.32 -7.37
C GLN A 161 -1.85 2.46 -6.89
N LEU A 162 -2.27 1.52 -7.74
CA LEU A 162 -3.14 0.41 -7.37
C LEU A 162 -2.24 -0.82 -7.18
N ASP A 163 -1.82 -1.04 -5.94
CA ASP A 163 -0.84 -2.07 -5.58
C ASP A 163 -1.33 -3.47 -6.01
N GLY A 164 -0.44 -4.25 -6.63
CA GLY A 164 -0.69 -5.65 -7.01
C GLY A 164 -1.72 -5.91 -8.13
N LEU A 165 -2.31 -4.87 -8.72
CA LEU A 165 -3.36 -5.00 -9.74
C LEU A 165 -2.83 -5.29 -11.15
N GLY A 166 -2.84 -6.57 -11.52
CA GLY A 166 -2.48 -7.00 -12.86
C GLY A 166 -3.48 -6.58 -13.95
N VAL A 167 -2.98 -6.35 -15.17
CA VAL A 167 -3.79 -5.83 -16.30
C VAL A 167 -4.99 -6.72 -16.64
N GLN A 168 -4.82 -8.05 -16.58
CA GLN A 168 -5.90 -9.00 -16.88
C GLN A 168 -7.02 -8.95 -15.84
N VAL A 169 -6.67 -8.77 -14.56
CA VAL A 169 -7.66 -8.64 -13.47
C VAL A 169 -8.43 -7.33 -13.63
N PHE A 170 -7.70 -6.25 -13.94
CA PHE A 170 -8.29 -4.95 -14.22
C PHE A 170 -9.29 -4.98 -15.39
N GLU A 171 -8.94 -5.62 -16.52
CA GLU A 171 -9.85 -5.75 -17.66
C GLU A 171 -11.13 -6.53 -17.30
N ARG A 172 -11.02 -7.58 -16.49
CA ARG A 172 -12.18 -8.33 -15.98
C ARG A 172 -13.03 -7.47 -15.03
N ALA A 173 -12.40 -6.66 -14.18
CA ALA A 173 -13.10 -5.74 -13.29
C ALA A 173 -13.87 -4.66 -14.06
N LEU A 174 -13.28 -4.12 -15.13
CA LEU A 174 -13.96 -3.21 -16.05
C LEU A 174 -15.17 -3.89 -16.72
N ALA A 175 -14.98 -5.09 -17.27
CA ALA A 175 -16.05 -5.84 -17.92
C ALA A 175 -17.19 -6.19 -16.94
N ALA A 176 -16.86 -6.43 -15.67
CA ALA A 176 -17.83 -6.69 -14.60
C ALA A 176 -18.52 -5.43 -14.06
N GLY A 177 -18.15 -4.24 -14.54
CA GLY A 177 -18.75 -2.96 -14.12
C GLY A 177 -18.30 -2.49 -12.72
N GLN A 178 -17.16 -2.99 -12.23
CA GLN A 178 -16.67 -2.68 -10.88
C GLN A 178 -15.86 -1.39 -10.80
N MET A 179 -15.39 -0.88 -11.95
CA MET A 179 -14.61 0.36 -12.04
C MET A 179 -15.24 1.34 -13.05
N PRO A 180 -16.46 1.85 -12.78
CA PRO A 180 -17.21 2.67 -13.73
C PRO A 180 -16.54 4.02 -14.05
N THR A 181 -15.78 4.60 -13.12
CA THR A 181 -15.07 5.87 -13.33
C THR A 181 -13.95 5.69 -14.34
N VAL A 182 -13.10 4.69 -14.13
CA VAL A 182 -12.00 4.38 -15.06
C VAL A 182 -12.55 3.89 -16.39
N ALA A 183 -13.61 3.07 -16.39
CA ALA A 183 -14.29 2.64 -17.61
C ALA A 183 -14.74 3.84 -18.46
N ARG A 184 -15.34 4.86 -17.83
CA ARG A 184 -15.71 6.11 -18.50
C ARG A 184 -14.48 6.85 -19.03
N TRP A 185 -13.41 6.99 -18.26
CA TRP A 185 -12.19 7.67 -18.72
C TRP A 185 -11.60 7.03 -19.98
N LEU A 186 -11.59 5.70 -20.04
CA LEU A 186 -11.13 4.95 -21.22
C LEU A 186 -12.11 5.05 -22.39
N HIS A 187 -13.43 4.98 -22.13
CA HIS A 187 -14.46 5.06 -23.16
C HIS A 187 -14.55 6.46 -23.80
N ASP A 188 -14.49 7.52 -22.98
CA ASP A 188 -14.53 8.91 -23.42
C ASP A 188 -13.20 9.35 -24.08
N GLY A 189 -12.17 8.51 -24.03
CA GLY A 189 -10.86 8.78 -24.61
C GLY A 189 -10.01 9.81 -23.85
N THR A 190 -10.42 10.18 -22.63
CA THR A 190 -9.63 11.10 -21.79
C THR A 190 -8.38 10.44 -21.25
N HIS A 191 -8.39 9.11 -21.09
CA HIS A 191 -7.25 8.31 -20.67
C HIS A 191 -7.02 7.12 -21.58
N ARG A 192 -5.80 6.58 -21.54
CA ARG A 192 -5.33 5.42 -22.30
C ARG A 192 -4.69 4.38 -21.39
N LEU A 193 -5.07 3.11 -21.56
CA LEU A 193 -4.46 1.96 -20.90
C LEU A 193 -3.24 1.48 -21.69
N THR A 194 -2.09 1.44 -21.02
CA THR A 194 -0.82 0.88 -21.53
C THR A 194 -0.39 -0.25 -20.59
N PRO A 195 -0.42 -1.52 -21.02
CA PRO A 195 0.18 -2.60 -20.25
C PRO A 195 1.70 -2.40 -20.13
N TRP A 196 2.32 -2.98 -19.11
CA TRP A 196 3.79 -3.01 -19.02
C TRP A 196 4.30 -4.29 -18.35
N TRP A 197 5.54 -4.66 -18.71
CA TRP A 197 6.24 -5.82 -18.14
C TRP A 197 7.04 -5.44 -16.90
N VAL A 198 6.81 -6.16 -15.81
CA VAL A 198 7.47 -5.96 -14.52
C VAL A 198 8.63 -6.97 -14.40
N PRO A 199 9.90 -6.52 -14.44
CA PRO A 199 11.05 -7.40 -14.30
C PRO A 199 11.16 -7.98 -12.89
N ILE A 200 11.85 -9.12 -12.74
CA ILE A 200 12.17 -9.68 -11.42
C ILE A 200 13.15 -8.76 -10.67
N PRO A 201 12.94 -8.42 -9.39
CA PRO A 201 11.80 -8.84 -8.57
C PRO A 201 10.55 -7.99 -8.84
N SER A 202 9.42 -8.64 -9.08
CA SER A 202 8.13 -7.96 -9.25
C SER A 202 7.50 -7.67 -7.87
N THR A 203 8.09 -6.72 -7.13
CA THR A 203 7.67 -6.35 -5.77
C THR A 203 7.50 -4.84 -5.63
N THR A 204 6.58 -4.41 -4.77
CA THR A 204 6.30 -2.99 -4.48
C THR A 204 7.56 -2.17 -4.24
N PRO A 205 8.52 -2.56 -3.37
CA PRO A 205 9.69 -1.73 -3.11
C PRO A 205 10.62 -1.61 -4.31
N ALA A 206 10.80 -2.67 -5.11
CA ALA A 206 11.66 -2.62 -6.29
C ALA A 206 11.05 -1.74 -7.39
N SER A 207 9.75 -1.89 -7.66
CA SER A 207 9.02 -1.04 -8.60
C SER A 207 8.95 0.41 -8.11
N GLN A 208 8.73 0.64 -6.82
CA GLN A 208 8.73 1.99 -6.25
C GLN A 208 10.11 2.66 -6.31
N ALA A 209 11.20 1.93 -6.05
CA ALA A 209 12.55 2.47 -6.23
C ALA A 209 12.78 2.93 -7.68
N ALA A 210 12.40 2.08 -8.64
CA ALA A 210 12.56 2.37 -10.05
C ALA A 210 11.68 3.55 -10.52
N ILE A 211 10.42 3.65 -10.11
CA ILE A 211 9.56 4.78 -10.50
C ILE A 211 9.90 6.09 -9.77
N LEU A 212 10.34 6.01 -8.51
CA LEU A 212 10.58 7.19 -7.68
C LEU A 212 11.98 7.78 -7.88
N PHE A 213 12.99 6.95 -8.13
CA PHE A 213 14.39 7.37 -8.26
C PHE A 213 14.99 7.10 -9.64
N GLY A 214 14.32 6.36 -10.52
CA GLY A 214 14.88 5.98 -11.82
C GLY A 214 15.98 4.92 -11.72
N ASP A 215 16.02 4.16 -10.63
CA ASP A 215 17.05 3.15 -10.34
C ASP A 215 16.41 1.83 -9.90
N ASP A 216 16.63 0.77 -10.69
CA ASP A 216 16.16 -0.59 -10.47
C ASP A 216 17.29 -1.56 -10.04
N THR A 217 18.46 -1.04 -9.69
CA THR A 217 19.68 -1.84 -9.45
C THR A 217 19.90 -2.21 -7.99
N GLN A 218 19.20 -1.56 -7.06
CA GLN A 218 19.48 -1.66 -5.63
C GLN A 218 18.75 -2.82 -4.94
N ILE A 219 17.55 -3.19 -5.38
CA ILE A 219 16.64 -4.08 -4.65
C ILE A 219 16.45 -5.40 -5.42
N PRO A 220 17.09 -6.51 -4.99
CA PRO A 220 17.02 -7.80 -5.68
C PRO A 220 15.84 -8.68 -5.28
N SER A 221 15.20 -8.39 -4.14
CA SER A 221 14.03 -9.11 -3.60
C SER A 221 13.41 -8.28 -2.46
N PHE A 222 12.22 -8.68 -1.98
CA PHE A 222 11.54 -7.96 -0.88
C PHE A 222 12.34 -7.96 0.44
N ARG A 223 13.06 -9.06 0.72
CA ARG A 223 14.05 -9.20 1.80
C ARG A 223 15.35 -9.69 1.18
N PHE A 224 16.48 -9.13 1.58
CA PHE A 224 17.77 -9.53 1.04
C PHE A 224 18.92 -9.36 2.02
N TRP A 225 19.89 -10.28 1.95
CA TRP A 225 21.10 -10.19 2.73
C TRP A 225 22.04 -9.14 2.16
N ASP A 226 22.42 -8.17 2.99
CA ASP A 226 23.44 -7.21 2.64
C ASP A 226 24.77 -7.57 3.31
N ARG A 227 25.72 -8.04 2.50
CA ARG A 227 27.06 -8.43 2.99
C ARG A 227 27.83 -7.24 3.57
N ALA A 228 27.57 -6.02 3.10
CA ALA A 228 28.25 -4.81 3.57
C ALA A 228 27.88 -4.47 5.01
N THR A 229 26.60 -4.56 5.36
CA THR A 229 26.11 -4.34 6.74
C THR A 229 26.08 -5.61 7.60
N GLY A 230 26.21 -6.80 6.99
CA GLY A 230 26.11 -8.08 7.70
C GLY A 230 24.71 -8.33 8.26
N ARG A 231 23.66 -7.85 7.56
CA ARG A 231 22.27 -7.90 8.02
C ARG A 231 21.32 -8.34 6.90
N LEU A 232 20.23 -9.00 7.30
CA LEU A 232 19.07 -9.19 6.44
C LEU A 232 18.24 -7.90 6.47
N LEU A 233 18.17 -7.20 5.34
CA LEU A 233 17.35 -6.01 5.18
C LEU A 233 15.94 -6.41 4.75
N VAL A 234 14.93 -5.82 5.39
CA VAL A 234 13.51 -6.02 5.07
C VAL A 234 12.90 -4.69 4.66
N THR A 235 12.46 -4.59 3.42
CA THR A 235 12.06 -3.33 2.76
C THR A 235 10.92 -2.58 3.46
N ASN A 236 10.03 -3.27 4.17
CA ASN A 236 8.92 -2.63 4.89
C ASN A 236 9.20 -2.34 6.37
N ARG A 237 10.41 -2.64 6.87
CA ARG A 237 10.85 -2.21 8.20
C ARG A 237 11.41 -0.80 8.10
N PRO A 238 10.82 0.19 8.80
CA PRO A 238 11.28 1.58 8.75
C PRO A 238 12.79 1.80 8.81
N GLY A 239 13.49 1.11 9.72
CA GLY A 239 14.94 1.27 9.87
C GLY A 239 15.73 0.75 8.67
N ASP A 240 15.32 -0.38 8.11
CA ASP A 240 15.96 -0.97 6.93
C ASP A 240 15.57 -0.19 5.66
N ALA A 241 14.33 0.27 5.54
CA ALA A 241 13.84 1.12 4.46
C ALA A 241 14.62 2.45 4.37
N GLU A 242 15.00 3.03 5.52
CA GLU A 242 15.86 4.21 5.56
C GLU A 242 17.27 3.91 5.03
N VAL A 243 17.86 2.76 5.40
CA VAL A 243 19.16 2.32 4.89
C VAL A 243 19.10 2.12 3.37
N ILE A 244 18.04 1.47 2.89
CA ILE A 244 17.82 1.25 1.45
C ILE A 244 17.65 2.58 0.72
N GLU A 245 16.81 3.50 1.23
CA GLU A 245 16.59 4.81 0.60
C GLU A 245 17.88 5.63 0.49
N SER A 246 18.77 5.52 1.49
CA SER A 246 20.05 6.25 1.49
C SER A 246 21.00 5.86 0.34
N GLY A 247 20.74 4.75 -0.34
CA GLY A 247 21.46 4.31 -1.52
C GLY A 247 21.05 5.01 -2.82
N PHE A 248 19.96 5.78 -2.83
CA PHE A 248 19.46 6.47 -4.02
C PHE A 248 19.74 7.98 -4.01
N ASP A 249 19.84 8.59 -5.19
CA ASP A 249 19.90 10.05 -5.31
C ASP A 249 18.51 10.68 -5.16
N GLY A 250 18.21 11.15 -3.95
CA GLY A 250 16.95 11.85 -3.67
C GLY A 250 16.79 13.21 -4.36
N ARG A 251 17.85 13.82 -4.92
CA ARG A 251 17.76 15.15 -5.56
C ARG A 251 17.17 15.10 -6.96
N SER A 252 17.35 13.99 -7.65
CA SER A 252 16.80 13.71 -8.99
C SER A 252 15.52 12.89 -8.93
N GLY A 253 15.01 12.58 -7.73
CA GLY A 253 13.79 11.82 -7.53
C GLY A 253 12.55 12.47 -8.16
N LEU A 254 11.56 11.64 -8.47
CA LEU A 254 10.29 12.04 -9.11
C LEU A 254 9.50 13.05 -8.28
N LEU A 255 9.72 13.09 -6.96
CA LEU A 255 9.00 13.96 -6.04
C LEU A 255 9.88 15.12 -5.53
N ALA A 256 11.10 15.26 -6.03
CA ALA A 256 11.97 16.38 -5.73
C ALA A 256 11.35 17.72 -6.20
N GLY A 257 11.55 18.79 -5.42
CA GLY A 257 11.06 20.13 -5.75
C GLY A 257 9.59 20.36 -5.39
N GLY A 258 9.20 20.10 -4.15
CA GLY A 258 7.85 20.37 -3.63
C GLY A 258 6.87 19.20 -3.69
N GLY A 259 7.29 18.01 -4.12
CA GLY A 259 6.43 16.84 -4.25
C GLY A 259 5.93 16.28 -2.91
N THR A 260 4.91 15.42 -3.00
CA THR A 260 4.31 14.74 -1.85
C THR A 260 4.27 13.22 -2.06
N ALA A 261 4.80 12.46 -1.10
CA ALA A 261 4.74 11.00 -1.04
C ALA A 261 3.76 10.57 0.07
N ILE A 262 2.85 9.64 -0.24
CA ILE A 262 1.81 9.16 0.68
C ILE A 262 1.78 7.62 0.67
N SER A 263 1.95 7.00 1.82
CA SER A 263 1.87 5.53 2.01
C SER A 263 2.87 4.69 1.22
N THR A 264 3.98 5.26 0.76
CA THR A 264 5.02 4.56 -0.01
C THR A 264 6.12 3.95 0.87
N ALA A 265 6.91 3.06 0.31
CA ALA A 265 8.14 2.58 0.94
C ALA A 265 9.21 3.69 1.05
N PHE A 266 9.33 4.51 0.01
CA PHE A 266 10.37 5.54 -0.12
C PHE A 266 9.81 6.93 -0.42
N THR A 267 10.61 7.96 -0.15
CA THR A 267 10.18 9.36 -0.34
C THR A 267 10.23 9.85 -1.78
N GLY A 268 11.03 9.24 -2.66
CA GLY A 268 11.25 9.76 -4.01
C GLY A 268 11.79 11.19 -4.08
N GLY A 269 12.42 11.68 -3.00
CA GLY A 269 12.88 13.07 -2.88
C GLY A 269 11.80 14.06 -2.42
N ALA A 270 10.63 13.60 -1.99
CA ALA A 270 9.52 14.45 -1.58
C ALA A 270 9.83 15.34 -0.37
N ASP A 271 9.44 16.61 -0.47
CA ASP A 271 9.48 17.56 0.65
C ASP A 271 8.40 17.24 1.70
N ASN A 272 7.28 16.67 1.24
CA ASN A 272 6.17 16.26 2.10
C ASN A 272 6.04 14.73 2.07
N SER A 273 6.27 14.08 3.21
CA SER A 273 6.16 12.62 3.34
C SER A 273 5.11 12.27 4.39
N TYR A 274 4.11 11.47 4.01
CA TYR A 274 3.06 10.99 4.90
C TYR A 274 3.02 9.47 4.88
N LEU A 275 3.13 8.83 6.04
CA LEU A 275 3.09 7.36 6.18
C LEU A 275 4.17 6.63 5.33
N VAL A 276 5.31 7.29 5.08
CA VAL A 276 6.43 6.71 4.30
C VAL A 276 7.34 5.89 5.21
N PHE A 277 7.64 4.65 4.84
CA PHE A 277 8.34 3.70 5.73
C PHE A 277 9.73 4.20 6.12
N SER A 278 10.53 4.63 5.15
CA SER A 278 11.90 5.16 5.34
C SER A 278 11.98 6.43 6.20
N ARG A 279 10.84 7.06 6.51
CA ARG A 279 10.76 8.27 7.34
C ARG A 279 10.09 8.05 8.68
N ALA A 280 9.49 6.88 8.94
CA ALA A 280 8.66 6.63 10.13
C ALA A 280 9.40 6.87 11.46
N LEU A 281 10.73 6.63 11.50
CA LEU A 281 11.55 6.82 12.70
C LEU A 281 11.97 8.28 12.94
N LYS A 282 11.81 9.17 11.95
CA LYS A 282 12.24 10.58 12.03
C LYS A 282 11.23 11.46 12.77
N PRO A 283 11.67 12.58 13.38
CA PRO A 283 10.74 13.57 13.93
C PRO A 283 9.73 14.03 12.86
N GLY A 284 8.44 13.90 13.13
CA GLY A 284 7.41 14.20 12.12
C GLY A 284 7.30 13.17 10.99
N GLY A 285 7.82 11.95 11.18
CA GLY A 285 7.89 10.89 10.16
C GLY A 285 6.56 10.39 9.58
N LEU A 286 5.43 10.68 10.24
CA LEU A 286 4.09 10.44 9.68
C LEU A 286 3.61 11.61 8.80
N GLY A 287 4.40 12.67 8.67
CA GLY A 287 4.02 13.94 8.07
C GLY A 287 3.40 14.91 9.08
N SER A 288 3.05 16.11 8.60
CA SER A 288 2.46 17.16 9.40
C SER A 288 1.14 16.71 10.03
N GLY A 289 0.99 16.87 11.35
CA GLY A 289 -0.22 16.45 12.07
C GLY A 289 -1.51 17.10 11.55
N ASP A 290 -1.40 18.27 10.95
CA ASP A 290 -2.49 19.00 10.29
C ASP A 290 -3.28 18.20 9.25
N ALA A 291 -2.61 17.33 8.50
CA ALA A 291 -3.24 16.51 7.47
C ALA A 291 -4.14 15.43 8.08
N PHE A 292 -3.92 15.08 9.35
CA PHE A 292 -4.66 14.04 10.09
C PHE A 292 -5.79 14.62 10.93
N VAL A 293 -5.69 15.89 11.36
CA VAL A 293 -6.72 16.55 12.16
C VAL A 293 -8.13 16.37 11.58
N PRO A 294 -8.38 16.50 10.26
CA PRO A 294 -9.73 16.40 9.74
C PRO A 294 -10.41 15.05 10.02
N LEU A 295 -9.65 13.94 10.03
CA LEU A 295 -10.20 12.63 10.38
C LEU A 295 -10.49 12.51 11.88
N PHE A 296 -9.50 12.82 12.73
CA PHE A 296 -9.60 12.56 14.18
C PHE A 296 -10.44 13.58 14.95
N SER A 297 -10.58 14.80 14.42
CA SER A 297 -11.42 15.84 15.03
C SER A 297 -12.87 15.79 14.56
N SER A 298 -13.25 14.80 13.75
CA SER A 298 -14.61 14.67 13.25
C SER A 298 -15.42 13.69 14.09
N PRO A 299 -16.45 14.17 14.81
CA PRO A 299 -17.32 13.32 15.63
C PRO A 299 -18.11 12.32 14.77
N PHE A 300 -18.14 12.52 13.45
CA PHE A 300 -18.86 11.65 12.53
C PHE A 300 -17.94 10.81 11.64
N LEU A 301 -16.77 11.32 11.21
CA LEU A 301 -15.87 10.53 10.34
C LEU A 301 -15.18 9.41 11.12
N LEU A 302 -14.66 9.69 12.33
CA LEU A 302 -13.89 8.69 13.05
C LEU A 302 -14.76 7.51 13.52
N PRO A 303 -15.91 7.70 14.19
CA PRO A 303 -16.75 6.57 14.60
C PRO A 303 -17.30 5.78 13.42
N ARG A 304 -17.66 6.45 12.31
CA ARG A 304 -18.04 5.79 11.06
C ARG A 304 -16.91 4.91 10.53
N THR A 305 -15.70 5.46 10.43
CA THR A 305 -14.53 4.72 9.93
C THR A 305 -14.27 3.48 10.77
N VAL A 306 -14.33 3.60 12.11
CA VAL A 306 -14.21 2.47 13.04
C VAL A 306 -15.33 1.44 12.81
N MET A 307 -16.58 1.87 12.63
CA MET A 307 -17.70 0.95 12.42
C MET A 307 -17.60 0.23 11.08
N LEU A 308 -17.21 0.92 10.02
CA LEU A 308 -16.96 0.31 8.70
C LEU A 308 -15.78 -0.68 8.76
N THR A 309 -14.72 -0.37 9.50
CA THR A 309 -13.63 -1.32 9.80
C THR A 309 -14.16 -2.57 10.49
N VAL A 310 -15.04 -2.45 11.48
CA VAL A 310 -15.69 -3.60 12.14
C VAL A 310 -16.59 -4.38 11.16
N GLY A 311 -17.31 -3.69 10.29
CA GLY A 311 -18.11 -4.29 9.23
C GLY A 311 -17.26 -5.14 8.28
N GLU A 312 -16.09 -4.63 7.87
CA GLU A 312 -15.15 -5.34 7.00
C GLU A 312 -14.55 -6.58 7.69
N VAL A 313 -14.26 -6.49 8.99
CA VAL A 313 -13.85 -7.65 9.83
C VAL A 313 -14.93 -8.75 9.80
N ILE A 314 -16.19 -8.39 10.05
CA ILE A 314 -17.30 -9.36 10.04
C ILE A 314 -17.47 -9.98 8.65
N LYS A 315 -17.40 -9.15 7.60
CA LYS A 315 -17.51 -9.56 6.21
C LYS A 315 -16.40 -10.55 5.82
N GLU A 316 -15.15 -10.31 6.21
CA GLU A 316 -14.03 -11.22 5.97
C GLU A 316 -14.22 -12.56 6.68
N LEU A 317 -14.68 -12.57 7.94
CA LEU A 317 -14.99 -13.82 8.65
C LEU A 317 -16.08 -14.64 7.94
N TYR A 318 -17.12 -13.96 7.45
CA TYR A 318 -18.18 -14.58 6.66
C TYR A 318 -17.63 -15.13 5.33
N GLN A 319 -16.83 -14.35 4.61
CA GLN A 319 -16.23 -14.73 3.33
C GLN A 319 -15.27 -15.91 3.48
N SER A 320 -14.40 -15.90 4.49
CA SER A 320 -13.52 -17.01 4.85
C SER A 320 -14.32 -18.29 5.13
N ARG A 321 -15.42 -18.19 5.91
CA ARG A 321 -16.32 -19.33 6.16
C ARG A 321 -16.96 -19.83 4.86
N ARG A 322 -17.42 -18.93 3.99
CA ARG A 322 -18.05 -19.27 2.72
C ARG A 322 -17.09 -19.96 1.76
N GLN A 323 -15.83 -19.52 1.68
CA GLN A 323 -14.78 -20.18 0.90
C GLN A 323 -14.57 -21.63 1.39
N ARG A 324 -14.53 -21.85 2.71
CA ARG A 324 -14.44 -23.21 3.30
C ARG A 324 -15.66 -24.07 2.94
N ILE A 325 -16.87 -23.55 3.09
CA ILE A 325 -18.10 -24.29 2.78
C ILE A 325 -18.15 -24.67 1.30
N ARG A 326 -17.70 -23.77 0.42
CA ARG A 326 -17.68 -23.97 -1.04
C ARG A 326 -16.47 -24.76 -1.54
N GLN A 327 -15.57 -25.18 -0.65
CA GLN A 327 -14.34 -25.89 -1.01
C GLN A 327 -13.50 -25.16 -2.08
N VAL A 328 -13.43 -23.83 -1.99
CA VAL A 328 -12.61 -23.03 -2.89
C VAL A 328 -11.13 -23.35 -2.64
N GLN A 329 -10.41 -23.68 -3.71
CA GLN A 329 -8.97 -23.95 -3.70
C GLN A 329 -8.28 -23.16 -4.83
N PRO A 330 -6.98 -22.82 -4.68
CA PRO A 330 -6.21 -22.88 -3.43
C PRO A 330 -6.72 -21.88 -2.38
N ARG A 331 -6.46 -22.16 -1.09
CA ARG A 331 -6.81 -21.27 0.04
C ARG A 331 -5.81 -21.38 1.18
N ILE A 332 -5.61 -20.29 1.94
CA ILE A 332 -4.86 -20.27 3.20
C ILE A 332 -5.76 -19.95 4.41
N ALA A 333 -5.20 -20.09 5.60
CA ALA A 333 -5.88 -19.73 6.85
C ALA A 333 -5.90 -18.19 7.04
N ARG A 334 -7.10 -17.62 7.17
CA ARG A 334 -7.28 -16.20 7.51
C ARG A 334 -7.13 -16.00 9.02
N ARG A 335 -5.91 -15.72 9.48
CA ARG A 335 -5.63 -15.47 10.91
C ARG A 335 -6.36 -14.20 11.37
N PHE A 336 -6.77 -14.15 12.63
CA PHE A 336 -7.51 -13.00 13.18
C PHE A 336 -6.74 -11.68 13.01
N SER A 337 -5.41 -11.72 13.09
CA SER A 337 -4.54 -10.58 12.84
C SER A 337 -4.75 -9.97 11.44
N PHE A 338 -4.87 -10.81 10.41
CA PHE A 338 -5.16 -10.40 9.04
C PHE A 338 -6.57 -9.81 8.92
N VAL A 339 -7.56 -10.41 9.57
CA VAL A 339 -8.96 -9.91 9.52
C VAL A 339 -9.04 -8.46 10.04
N VAL A 340 -8.33 -8.17 11.14
CA VAL A 340 -8.24 -6.81 11.70
C VAL A 340 -7.45 -5.89 10.78
N LEU A 341 -6.33 -6.37 10.23
CA LEU A 341 -5.47 -5.63 9.32
C LEU A 341 -6.24 -5.15 8.09
N ARG A 342 -6.94 -6.06 7.41
CA ARG A 342 -7.80 -5.79 6.25
C ARG A 342 -8.79 -4.67 6.53
N GLY A 343 -9.43 -4.68 7.70
CA GLY A 343 -10.39 -3.64 8.07
C GLY A 343 -9.73 -2.26 8.31
N LEU A 344 -8.48 -2.25 8.78
CA LEU A 344 -7.73 -1.03 9.05
C LEU A 344 -7.13 -0.43 7.76
N THR A 345 -6.61 -1.25 6.85
CA THR A 345 -6.07 -0.79 5.56
C THR A 345 -7.20 -0.34 4.62
N ASN A 346 -8.19 -1.19 4.35
CA ASN A 346 -9.20 -0.94 3.32
C ASN A 346 -10.14 0.22 3.65
N VAL A 347 -10.37 0.51 4.93
CA VAL A 347 -11.35 1.54 5.33
C VAL A 347 -10.62 2.76 5.87
N PHE A 348 -9.79 2.55 6.88
CA PHE A 348 -9.19 3.66 7.62
C PHE A 348 -8.00 4.26 6.87
N LEU A 349 -7.03 3.47 6.42
CA LEU A 349 -5.90 3.97 5.63
C LEU A 349 -6.37 4.59 4.32
N ARG A 350 -7.31 3.93 3.63
CA ARG A 350 -7.94 4.47 2.42
C ARG A 350 -8.57 5.86 2.63
N THR A 351 -9.34 6.03 3.70
CA THR A 351 -9.98 7.31 4.06
C THR A 351 -8.94 8.39 4.42
N MET A 352 -7.87 7.98 5.11
CA MET A 352 -6.76 8.86 5.45
C MET A 352 -6.04 9.36 4.20
N ASN A 353 -5.70 8.47 3.29
CA ASN A 353 -5.02 8.80 2.03
C ASN A 353 -5.84 9.80 1.22
N LEU A 354 -7.13 9.54 1.02
CA LEU A 354 -8.02 10.49 0.33
C LEU A 354 -8.03 11.89 0.98
N THR A 355 -8.04 11.95 2.31
CA THR A 355 -8.02 13.23 3.04
C THR A 355 -6.70 13.98 2.82
N ILE A 356 -5.57 13.29 2.89
CA ILE A 356 -4.23 13.87 2.68
C ILE A 356 -4.07 14.34 1.23
N ILE A 357 -4.45 13.51 0.25
CA ILE A 357 -4.38 13.86 -1.17
C ILE A 357 -5.22 15.12 -1.43
N ALA A 358 -6.48 15.13 -0.96
CA ALA A 358 -7.34 16.29 -1.15
C ALA A 358 -6.73 17.56 -0.53
N ASP A 359 -6.17 17.46 0.68
CA ASP A 359 -5.48 18.56 1.35
C ASP A 359 -4.35 19.13 0.49
N LYS A 360 -3.56 18.26 -0.15
CA LYS A 360 -2.41 18.61 -0.98
C LYS A 360 -2.78 19.14 -2.36
N ILE A 361 -3.89 18.66 -2.93
CA ILE A 361 -4.50 19.25 -4.13
C ILE A 361 -4.91 20.70 -3.83
N TYR A 362 -5.50 20.98 -2.67
CA TYR A 362 -5.85 22.35 -2.27
C TYR A 362 -4.62 23.21 -1.91
N ASP A 363 -3.51 22.62 -1.49
CA ASP A 363 -2.24 23.33 -1.28
C ASP A 363 -1.53 23.64 -2.61
N GLY A 364 -1.95 23.04 -3.73
CA GLY A 364 -1.32 23.22 -5.04
C GLY A 364 0.01 22.48 -5.19
N ALA A 365 0.18 21.32 -4.53
CA ALA A 365 1.39 20.52 -4.65
C ALA A 365 1.67 20.12 -6.12
N PRO A 366 2.89 20.29 -6.64
CA PRO A 366 3.20 20.06 -8.06
C PRO A 366 3.08 18.59 -8.48
N VAL A 367 3.40 17.66 -7.58
CA VAL A 367 3.27 16.23 -7.79
C VAL A 367 2.88 15.54 -6.49
N ILE A 368 1.89 14.65 -6.56
CA ILE A 368 1.41 13.85 -5.44
C ILE A 368 1.47 12.39 -5.88
N PHE A 369 2.21 11.56 -5.14
CA PHE A 369 2.24 10.12 -5.33
C PHE A 369 1.62 9.44 -4.13
N VAL A 370 0.68 8.54 -4.38
CA VAL A 370 0.01 7.77 -3.33
C VAL A 370 -0.08 6.30 -3.67
N ASP A 371 0.11 5.49 -2.65
CA ASP A 371 -0.05 4.04 -2.71
C ASP A 371 -1.31 3.56 -2.00
N PHE A 372 -2.11 2.75 -2.71
CA PHE A 372 -3.31 2.09 -2.19
C PHE A 372 -3.10 0.57 -2.19
N VAL A 373 -2.76 0.05 -1.01
CA VAL A 373 -2.46 -1.37 -0.73
C VAL A 373 -3.71 -2.26 -0.62
N ASP A 374 -4.91 -1.68 -0.73
CA ASP A 374 -6.21 -2.34 -0.51
C ASP A 374 -6.37 -3.68 -1.26
N TYR A 375 -6.13 -3.66 -2.57
CA TYR A 375 -6.34 -4.84 -3.43
C TYR A 375 -5.28 -5.91 -3.16
N ASP A 376 -4.00 -5.54 -3.17
CA ASP A 376 -2.87 -6.44 -3.00
C ASP A 376 -2.96 -7.28 -1.70
N GLU A 377 -3.25 -6.62 -0.57
CA GLU A 377 -3.37 -7.27 0.73
C GLU A 377 -4.50 -8.32 0.73
N ILE A 378 -5.64 -8.00 0.12
CA ILE A 378 -6.76 -8.93 0.03
C ILE A 378 -6.41 -10.09 -0.92
N ALA A 379 -5.80 -9.77 -2.04
CA ALA A 379 -5.46 -10.69 -3.12
C ALA A 379 -4.43 -11.73 -2.67
N HIS A 380 -3.47 -11.37 -1.83
CA HIS A 380 -2.54 -12.31 -1.21
C HIS A 380 -3.21 -13.44 -0.44
N HIS A 381 -4.28 -13.12 0.28
CA HIS A 381 -4.94 -14.07 1.18
C HIS A 381 -6.14 -14.76 0.55
N ALA A 382 -6.88 -14.05 -0.31
CA ALA A 382 -8.06 -14.57 -0.98
C ALA A 382 -7.73 -15.25 -2.30
N GLY A 383 -6.76 -14.72 -3.01
CA GLY A 383 -6.51 -14.94 -4.42
C GLY A 383 -6.94 -13.70 -5.23
N PRO A 384 -6.22 -13.36 -6.31
CA PRO A 384 -6.37 -12.11 -7.05
C PRO A 384 -7.79 -11.88 -7.60
N GLU A 385 -8.43 -12.94 -8.08
CA GLU A 385 -9.74 -12.81 -8.75
C GLU A 385 -10.91 -13.28 -7.89
N ARG A 386 -10.72 -13.41 -6.57
CA ARG A 386 -11.84 -13.77 -5.71
C ARG A 386 -12.81 -12.60 -5.54
N PRO A 387 -14.09 -12.86 -5.26
CA PRO A 387 -15.08 -11.80 -5.02
C PRO A 387 -14.65 -10.81 -3.92
N GLU A 388 -13.84 -11.25 -2.96
CA GLU A 388 -13.24 -10.43 -1.92
C GLU A 388 -12.33 -9.33 -2.51
N SER A 389 -11.41 -9.72 -3.38
CA SER A 389 -10.39 -8.87 -4.01
C SER A 389 -11.01 -8.01 -5.11
N MET A 390 -11.86 -8.60 -5.95
CA MET A 390 -12.53 -7.87 -7.02
C MET A 390 -13.40 -6.72 -6.50
N ARG A 391 -14.03 -6.87 -5.32
CA ARG A 391 -14.84 -5.80 -4.72
C ARG A 391 -14.02 -4.67 -4.10
N SER A 392 -12.74 -4.86 -3.77
CA SER A 392 -11.94 -3.74 -3.27
C SER A 392 -11.73 -2.69 -4.36
N LEU A 393 -11.72 -3.11 -5.63
CA LEU A 393 -11.62 -2.23 -6.80
C LEU A 393 -12.79 -1.25 -6.91
N GLU A 394 -13.99 -1.62 -6.44
CA GLU A 394 -15.14 -0.70 -6.37
C GLU A 394 -14.86 0.48 -5.43
N GLY A 395 -14.18 0.22 -4.31
CA GLY A 395 -13.76 1.25 -3.37
C GLY A 395 -12.65 2.15 -3.93
N LEU A 396 -11.71 1.57 -4.68
CA LEU A 396 -10.63 2.31 -5.35
C LEU A 396 -11.18 3.18 -6.49
N ASP A 397 -12.10 2.68 -7.31
CA ASP A 397 -12.79 3.48 -8.32
C ASP A 397 -13.60 4.63 -7.68
N GLY A 398 -14.24 4.36 -6.53
CA GLY A 398 -14.91 5.38 -5.74
C GLY A 398 -13.99 6.52 -5.27
N ILE A 399 -12.71 6.23 -5.00
CA ILE A 399 -11.69 7.26 -4.72
C ILE A 399 -11.36 8.07 -5.96
N LEU A 400 -11.17 7.42 -7.10
CA LEU A 400 -10.83 8.11 -8.35
C LEU A 400 -11.95 9.08 -8.74
N ALA A 401 -13.21 8.67 -8.59
CA ALA A 401 -14.38 9.53 -8.74
C ALA A 401 -14.35 10.72 -7.78
N ALA A 402 -13.87 10.50 -6.55
CA ALA A 402 -13.75 11.54 -5.56
C ALA A 402 -12.64 12.55 -5.89
N LEU A 403 -11.47 12.07 -6.31
CA LEU A 403 -10.34 12.92 -6.70
C LEU A 403 -10.70 13.82 -7.89
N GLU A 404 -11.39 13.30 -8.91
CA GLU A 404 -11.87 14.08 -10.06
C GLU A 404 -12.72 15.29 -9.60
N ARG A 405 -13.57 15.10 -8.60
CA ARG A 405 -14.40 16.18 -8.03
C ARG A 405 -13.62 17.18 -7.19
N VAL A 406 -12.56 16.75 -6.49
CA VAL A 406 -11.68 17.67 -5.75
C VAL A 406 -10.95 18.56 -6.73
N ILE A 407 -10.37 17.97 -7.77
CA ILE A 407 -9.61 18.67 -8.81
C ILE A 407 -10.50 19.69 -9.52
N ALA A 408 -11.74 19.31 -9.86
CA ALA A 408 -12.70 20.23 -10.47
C ALA A 408 -13.06 21.46 -9.59
N ASP A 409 -12.82 21.38 -8.28
CA ASP A 409 -13.12 22.44 -7.30
C ASP A 409 -11.89 23.30 -6.95
N THR A 410 -10.73 23.09 -7.60
CA THR A 410 -9.49 23.89 -7.42
C THR A 410 -9.09 24.60 -8.72
N PRO A 411 -8.34 25.72 -8.64
CA PRO A 411 -7.85 26.42 -9.83
C PRO A 411 -6.61 25.77 -10.45
N THR A 412 -5.97 24.81 -9.76
CA THR A 412 -4.82 24.07 -10.27
C THR A 412 -5.32 22.94 -11.17
N HIS A 413 -4.82 22.90 -12.41
CA HIS A 413 -5.14 21.84 -13.35
C HIS A 413 -4.33 20.57 -13.03
N TYR A 414 -4.98 19.59 -12.42
CA TYR A 414 -4.35 18.30 -12.13
C TYR A 414 -4.70 17.26 -13.18
N GLU A 415 -3.67 16.53 -13.60
CA GLU A 415 -3.80 15.30 -14.38
C GLU A 415 -3.69 14.09 -13.44
N ILE A 416 -4.53 13.08 -13.64
CA ILE A 416 -4.49 11.83 -12.86
C ILE A 416 -3.79 10.75 -13.69
N VAL A 417 -2.77 10.13 -13.10
CA VAL A 417 -2.10 8.95 -13.65
C VAL A 417 -2.35 7.79 -12.71
N ILE A 418 -2.79 6.65 -13.24
CA ILE A 418 -2.89 5.41 -12.48
C ILE A 418 -1.78 4.47 -12.94
N TRP A 419 -1.13 3.80 -12.00
CA TRP A 419 -0.26 2.70 -12.34
C TRP A 419 -0.43 1.56 -11.35
N SER A 420 0.01 0.38 -11.75
CA SER A 420 0.25 -0.73 -10.84
C SER A 420 1.72 -1.11 -10.94
N ASP A 421 2.30 -1.48 -9.81
CA ASP A 421 3.69 -1.84 -9.62
C ASP A 421 4.00 -3.30 -9.98
N HIS A 422 3.02 -4.20 -9.82
CA HIS A 422 3.03 -5.57 -10.30
C HIS A 422 1.61 -6.16 -10.41
N GLY A 423 1.50 -7.33 -11.03
CA GLY A 423 0.30 -8.17 -10.90
C GLY A 423 0.39 -9.15 -9.73
N GLN A 424 -0.53 -10.11 -9.70
CA GLN A 424 -0.45 -11.26 -8.79
C GLN A 424 -0.88 -12.54 -9.49
N SER A 425 -0.22 -13.63 -9.17
CA SER A 425 -0.54 -14.97 -9.65
C SER A 425 -1.13 -15.83 -8.52
N LEU A 426 -2.10 -16.68 -8.86
CA LEU A 426 -2.76 -17.59 -7.92
C LEU A 426 -1.99 -18.91 -7.81
N GLY A 427 -1.98 -19.54 -6.64
CA GLY A 427 -1.62 -20.95 -6.49
C GLY A 427 -1.56 -21.44 -5.05
N SER A 428 -1.34 -22.74 -4.86
CA SER A 428 -1.09 -23.32 -3.52
C SER A 428 0.32 -23.01 -3.06
N THR A 429 0.53 -22.83 -1.75
CA THR A 429 1.88 -22.59 -1.24
C THR A 429 2.77 -23.83 -1.40
N PHE A 430 4.08 -23.63 -1.43
CA PHE A 430 5.08 -24.69 -1.42
C PHE A 430 4.90 -25.63 -0.21
N GLU A 431 4.58 -25.06 0.96
CA GLU A 431 4.29 -25.82 2.18
C GLU A 431 3.03 -26.68 2.03
N GLN A 432 1.99 -26.19 1.35
CA GLN A 432 0.78 -26.98 1.09
C GLN A 432 1.04 -28.15 0.15
N LEU A 433 1.99 -28.02 -0.78
CA LEU A 433 2.38 -29.10 -1.68
C LEU A 433 3.21 -30.18 -0.99
N ASN A 434 4.17 -29.76 -0.16
CA ASN A 434 5.22 -30.65 0.35
C ASN A 434 5.05 -31.05 1.83
N GLY A 435 4.29 -30.28 2.60
CA GLY A 435 4.18 -30.44 4.06
C GLY A 435 5.36 -29.86 4.86
N PHE A 436 6.29 -29.17 4.21
CA PHE A 436 7.44 -28.49 4.82
C PHE A 436 7.76 -27.16 4.11
N THR A 437 8.44 -26.25 4.80
CA THR A 437 8.85 -24.94 4.24
C THR A 437 10.12 -25.07 3.38
N LEU A 438 10.39 -24.05 2.54
CA LEU A 438 11.64 -24.02 1.77
C LEU A 438 12.87 -24.01 2.70
N GLY A 439 12.80 -23.28 3.82
CA GLY A 439 13.86 -23.24 4.83
C GLY A 439 14.16 -24.63 5.40
N GLN A 440 13.11 -25.38 5.78
CA GLN A 440 13.26 -26.75 6.28
C GLN A 440 13.88 -27.69 5.24
N ARG A 441 13.54 -27.52 3.96
CA ARG A 441 14.13 -28.34 2.89
C ARG A 441 15.61 -28.04 2.67
N VAL A 442 15.98 -26.77 2.68
CA VAL A 442 17.38 -26.34 2.56
C VAL A 442 18.18 -26.88 3.75
N ASP A 443 17.65 -26.75 4.97
CA ASP A 443 18.28 -27.30 6.18
C ASP A 443 18.57 -28.79 6.04
N GLN A 444 17.55 -29.58 5.65
CA GLN A 444 17.68 -31.02 5.43
C GLN A 444 18.78 -31.36 4.41
N LEU A 445 18.84 -30.65 3.29
CA LEU A 445 19.81 -30.89 2.22
C LEU A 445 21.24 -30.45 2.58
N MET A 446 21.39 -29.56 3.55
CA MET A 446 22.68 -29.11 4.08
C MET A 446 23.17 -29.97 5.25
N ASP A 447 22.27 -30.46 6.10
CA ASP A 447 22.60 -31.26 7.30
C ASP A 447 23.17 -32.64 6.96
N ASP A 448 22.84 -33.21 5.79
CA ASP A 448 23.51 -34.40 5.25
C ASP A 448 25.03 -34.19 5.06
N ALA A 449 25.52 -32.94 5.08
CA ALA A 449 26.93 -32.59 4.92
C ALA A 449 27.67 -32.17 6.21
N ALA A 450 27.02 -31.54 7.21
CA ALA A 450 27.63 -31.26 8.53
C ALA A 450 26.67 -30.55 9.52
N GLY A 451 26.26 -31.28 10.57
CA GLY A 451 25.83 -30.80 11.90
C GLY A 451 25.26 -29.39 12.05
N GLY A 452 23.94 -29.24 11.88
CA GLY A 452 23.09 -28.23 12.51
C GLY A 452 23.38 -26.80 12.05
N SER A 453 22.87 -26.44 10.88
CA SER A 453 22.96 -25.08 10.37
C SER A 453 21.94 -24.15 11.04
N THR A 454 22.35 -22.91 11.34
CA THR A 454 21.40 -21.85 11.72
C THR A 454 20.73 -21.32 10.46
N VAL A 455 19.47 -21.71 10.23
CA VAL A 455 18.63 -21.21 9.15
C VAL A 455 17.80 -20.04 9.65
N VAL A 456 17.96 -18.87 9.02
CA VAL A 456 17.01 -17.76 9.18
C VAL A 456 15.99 -17.86 8.05
N GLU A 457 14.76 -18.22 8.41
CA GLU A 457 13.60 -18.18 7.50
C GLU A 457 12.79 -16.90 7.75
N SER A 458 12.46 -16.17 6.68
CA SER A 458 11.52 -15.06 6.72
C SER A 458 10.51 -15.20 5.59
N SER A 459 9.26 -15.49 5.97
CA SER A 459 8.15 -15.85 5.06
C SER A 459 6.83 -15.15 5.42
N THR A 460 6.87 -14.13 6.29
CA THR A 460 5.73 -13.25 6.60
C THR A 460 6.20 -11.80 6.71
N GLY A 461 5.34 -10.85 6.36
CA GLY A 461 5.53 -9.47 6.81
C GLY A 461 5.00 -8.34 5.92
N ASP A 462 4.76 -8.56 4.64
CA ASP A 462 4.50 -7.48 3.66
C ASP A 462 3.29 -6.62 4.06
N GLU A 463 2.28 -7.28 4.63
CA GLU A 463 0.95 -6.76 4.95
C GLU A 463 0.92 -5.62 5.99
N TRP A 464 1.88 -5.57 6.93
CA TRP A 464 1.80 -4.65 8.07
C TRP A 464 2.48 -3.29 7.84
N GLY A 465 3.11 -3.05 6.68
CA GLY A 465 4.01 -1.91 6.45
C GLY A 465 3.47 -0.53 6.88
N PRO A 466 2.35 -0.04 6.30
CA PRO A 466 1.81 1.29 6.63
C PRO A 466 1.32 1.41 8.08
N ILE A 467 0.81 0.32 8.64
CA ILE A 467 0.28 0.29 10.01
C ILE A 467 1.41 0.20 11.03
N ASN A 468 2.46 -0.58 10.77
CA ASN A 468 3.67 -0.62 11.57
C ASN A 468 4.36 0.74 11.57
N THR A 469 4.36 1.44 10.43
CA THR A 469 4.83 2.83 10.32
C THR A 469 4.04 3.75 11.26
N LEU A 470 2.71 3.68 11.22
CA LEU A 470 1.84 4.45 12.11
C LEU A 470 2.11 4.17 13.60
N ILE A 471 2.18 2.89 13.99
CA ILE A 471 2.38 2.47 15.37
C ILE A 471 3.78 2.83 15.87
N THR A 472 4.81 2.54 15.08
CA THR A 472 6.21 2.81 15.43
C THR A 472 6.45 4.30 15.63
N ALA A 473 5.98 5.14 14.71
CA ALA A 473 6.07 6.59 14.86
C ALA A 473 5.28 7.10 16.06
N THR A 474 4.13 6.46 16.38
CA THR A 474 3.30 6.77 17.55
C THR A 474 4.00 6.49 18.88
N VAL A 475 4.59 5.30 19.02
CA VAL A 475 5.35 4.91 20.22
C VAL A 475 6.60 5.77 20.39
N ASN A 476 7.32 6.05 19.30
CA ASN A 476 8.51 6.90 19.34
C ASN A 476 8.19 8.34 19.75
N ALA A 477 7.05 8.89 19.32
CA ALA A 477 6.60 10.20 19.76
C ALA A 477 6.30 10.24 21.27
N MET A 478 5.70 9.18 21.83
CA MET A 478 5.37 9.09 23.25
C MET A 478 6.58 8.89 24.17
N ARG A 479 7.64 8.22 23.69
CA ARG A 479 8.85 7.94 24.50
C ARG A 479 9.78 9.15 24.70
N ARG A 480 9.60 10.26 23.97
CA ARG A 480 10.43 11.47 24.07
C ARG A 480 10.05 12.39 25.25
N GLY A 481 10.00 11.82 26.46
CA GLY A 481 10.06 12.58 27.71
C GLY A 481 11.51 12.97 28.05
N PRO A 482 11.75 14.02 28.85
CA PRO A 482 13.10 14.44 29.19
C PRO A 482 13.74 13.38 30.09
N LYS A 483 14.83 12.77 29.62
CA LYS A 483 15.65 11.71 30.25
C LYS A 483 15.18 10.27 30.02
N SER A 484 15.57 9.68 28.88
CA SER A 484 16.04 8.29 28.87
C SER A 484 16.87 8.04 27.61
N GLY A 485 18.17 7.82 27.79
CA GLY A 485 19.13 7.47 26.75
C GLY A 485 19.29 5.96 26.59
N SER A 486 18.21 5.24 26.30
CA SER A 486 18.30 3.85 25.84
C SER A 486 17.71 3.72 24.43
N GLY A 487 18.44 3.02 23.56
CA GLY A 487 18.21 2.94 22.12
C GLY A 487 16.75 2.67 21.77
N ALA A 488 16.26 3.40 20.75
CA ALA A 488 14.89 3.30 20.27
C ALA A 488 14.62 1.87 19.75
N LYS A 489 13.99 1.02 20.57
CA LYS A 489 13.50 -0.29 20.13
C LYS A 489 12.23 -0.08 19.28
N GLU A 490 12.35 -0.41 18.00
CA GLU A 490 11.27 -0.52 17.01
C GLU A 490 10.17 -1.48 17.49
N LEU A 491 8.90 -1.15 17.24
CA LEU A 491 7.77 -1.99 17.64
C LEU A 491 7.07 -2.53 16.39
N VAL A 492 7.42 -3.76 16.02
CA VAL A 492 6.77 -4.50 14.92
C VAL A 492 5.54 -5.22 15.49
N LEU A 493 4.35 -4.91 14.97
CA LEU A 493 3.12 -5.71 15.20
C LEU A 493 2.87 -6.61 13.99
N GLY A 494 2.46 -7.84 14.25
CA GLY A 494 2.18 -8.86 13.22
C GLY A 494 2.66 -10.26 13.63
N PRO A 495 2.45 -11.28 12.77
CA PRO A 495 3.03 -12.62 12.96
C PRO A 495 4.57 -12.62 12.92
N ASP A 496 5.20 -11.48 12.59
CA ASP A 496 6.63 -11.21 12.73
C ASP A 496 7.11 -11.05 14.19
N ARG A 497 6.25 -11.31 15.18
CA ARG A 497 6.78 -11.82 16.46
C ARG A 497 7.50 -13.13 16.13
N PRO A 498 8.80 -13.30 16.42
CA PRO A 498 9.50 -14.55 16.16
C PRO A 498 8.62 -15.70 16.63
N ALA A 499 8.12 -16.47 15.65
CA ALA A 499 7.11 -17.47 15.90
C ALA A 499 7.74 -18.53 16.79
N ARG A 500 7.29 -18.58 18.06
CA ARG A 500 7.65 -19.66 18.98
C ARG A 500 6.90 -20.92 18.55
N THR A 501 7.46 -21.67 17.62
CA THR A 501 7.08 -23.07 17.38
C THR A 501 8.32 -23.93 17.19
N ALA A 502 8.55 -24.72 18.25
CA ALA A 502 9.24 -26.01 18.36
C ALA A 502 10.62 -26.19 17.67
N GLY A 503 11.67 -25.98 18.47
CA GLY A 503 12.99 -26.61 18.30
C GLY A 503 14.02 -25.78 17.52
N ARG A 504 15.02 -25.26 18.25
CA ARG A 504 16.18 -24.44 17.79
C ARG A 504 15.85 -22.98 17.41
N SER A 505 16.04 -22.11 18.40
CA SER A 505 16.30 -20.65 18.37
C SER A 505 15.97 -19.87 17.08
N SER A 506 14.78 -19.25 17.03
CA SER A 506 14.38 -18.22 16.05
C SER A 506 14.45 -16.79 16.60
N ASP A 507 15.09 -16.56 17.75
CA ASP A 507 15.28 -15.23 18.37
C ASP A 507 16.55 -14.49 17.90
N ALA A 508 17.13 -14.84 16.75
CA ALA A 508 18.38 -14.25 16.29
C ALA A 508 18.16 -13.04 15.34
N THR A 509 17.94 -11.85 15.89
CA THR A 509 18.95 -10.83 15.59
C THR A 509 20.23 -11.30 16.29
N PRO A 510 21.40 -11.39 15.63
CA PRO A 510 22.61 -11.90 16.27
C PRO A 510 23.02 -10.98 17.43
N ASP A 511 22.48 -11.24 18.62
CA ASP A 511 22.89 -10.62 19.90
C ASP A 511 24.19 -11.26 20.42
N ASP A 512 24.73 -12.26 19.70
CA ASP A 512 26.02 -12.93 19.93
C ASP A 512 27.06 -12.66 18.81
N GLY A 513 26.72 -11.83 17.81
CA GLY A 513 27.67 -11.49 16.72
C GLY A 513 28.07 -12.66 15.79
N SER A 514 27.46 -13.85 15.92
CA SER A 514 27.73 -14.98 15.03
C SER A 514 26.91 -14.89 13.73
N VAL A 515 27.60 -14.95 12.59
CA VAL A 515 27.01 -14.88 11.25
C VAL A 515 26.29 -16.21 10.92
N PRO A 516 25.01 -16.19 10.47
CA PRO A 516 24.27 -17.41 10.18
C PRO A 516 24.91 -18.22 9.05
N ALA A 517 24.72 -19.54 9.08
CA ALA A 517 25.29 -20.42 8.06
C ALA A 517 24.60 -20.23 6.69
N VAL A 518 23.27 -20.13 6.71
CA VAL A 518 22.43 -19.94 5.53
C VAL A 518 21.24 -19.05 5.87
N ILE A 519 20.82 -18.24 4.91
CA ILE A 519 19.61 -17.45 4.99
C ILE A 519 18.72 -17.86 3.84
N VAL A 520 17.47 -18.22 4.15
CA VAL A 520 16.47 -18.67 3.17
C VAL A 520 15.26 -17.75 3.27
N VAL A 521 14.90 -17.14 2.15
CA VAL A 521 13.80 -16.18 2.09
C VAL A 521 12.85 -16.58 0.98
N GLY A 522 11.56 -16.58 1.28
CA GLY A 522 10.49 -16.58 0.29
C GLY A 522 9.98 -15.16 0.05
N GLY A 523 9.79 -14.78 -1.21
CA GLY A 523 9.01 -13.62 -1.64
C GLY A 523 8.12 -14.04 -2.81
N GLY A 524 6.85 -14.30 -2.53
CA GLY A 524 5.94 -15.03 -3.38
C GLY A 524 6.56 -16.33 -3.91
N ASN A 525 6.64 -16.48 -5.23
CA ASN A 525 7.26 -17.64 -5.84
C ASN A 525 8.75 -17.50 -6.16
N LEU A 526 9.39 -16.42 -5.69
CA LEU A 526 10.83 -16.23 -5.74
C LEU A 526 11.44 -16.70 -4.42
N GLY A 527 12.19 -17.80 -4.47
CA GLY A 527 13.01 -18.26 -3.35
C GLY A 527 14.42 -17.69 -3.47
N THR A 528 15.00 -17.23 -2.38
CA THR A 528 16.37 -16.68 -2.39
C THR A 528 17.17 -17.27 -1.24
N ILE A 529 18.40 -17.70 -1.55
CA ILE A 529 19.33 -18.32 -0.60
C ILE A 529 20.65 -17.58 -0.62
N TRP A 530 21.13 -17.20 0.57
CA TRP A 530 22.48 -16.67 0.76
C TRP A 530 23.26 -17.56 1.72
N PHE A 531 24.58 -17.61 1.51
CA PHE A 531 25.58 -18.22 2.38
C PHE A 531 26.43 -17.10 3.00
N PRO A 532 26.04 -16.54 4.16
CA PRO A 532 26.67 -15.35 4.72
C PRO A 532 28.12 -15.53 5.15
N ARG A 533 28.53 -16.78 5.44
CA ARG A 533 29.92 -17.13 5.81
C ARG A 533 30.89 -17.11 4.63
N LEU A 534 30.39 -17.11 3.40
CA LEU A 534 31.20 -16.92 2.21
C LEU A 534 31.37 -15.42 1.94
N SER A 535 32.61 -14.98 1.72
CA SER A 535 32.92 -13.54 1.55
C SER A 535 32.46 -12.96 0.22
N THR A 536 32.27 -13.83 -0.79
CA THR A 536 31.82 -13.46 -2.15
C THR A 536 30.71 -14.41 -2.59
N ARG A 537 29.94 -14.00 -3.61
CA ARG A 537 28.89 -14.83 -4.20
C ARG A 537 29.53 -16.07 -4.85
N PRO A 538 29.26 -17.30 -4.36
CA PRO A 538 29.86 -18.51 -4.88
C PRO A 538 29.30 -18.86 -6.26
N THR A 539 30.14 -19.49 -7.08
CA THR A 539 29.72 -20.15 -8.32
C THR A 539 29.01 -21.47 -8.04
N LEU A 540 28.25 -22.00 -9.01
CA LEU A 540 27.60 -23.31 -8.89
C LEU A 540 28.58 -24.40 -8.44
N ALA A 541 29.77 -24.49 -9.07
CA ALA A 541 30.78 -25.49 -8.73
C ALA A 541 31.26 -25.39 -7.27
N GLN A 542 31.38 -24.17 -6.74
CA GLN A 542 31.74 -23.95 -5.34
C GLN A 542 30.60 -24.38 -4.40
N ILE A 543 29.34 -24.13 -4.76
CA ILE A 543 28.18 -24.56 -3.97
C ILE A 543 28.13 -26.09 -3.94
N GLU A 544 28.26 -26.76 -5.09
CA GLU A 544 28.26 -28.22 -5.20
C GLU A 544 29.44 -28.87 -4.46
N GLN A 545 30.59 -28.19 -4.40
CA GLN A 545 31.72 -28.66 -3.60
C GLN A 545 31.43 -28.62 -2.09
N HIS A 546 30.72 -27.61 -1.59
CA HIS A 546 30.39 -27.48 -0.17
C HIS A 546 29.16 -28.31 0.22
N TRP A 547 28.14 -28.35 -0.63
CA TRP A 547 26.87 -29.04 -0.40
C TRP A 547 26.43 -29.81 -1.66
N PRO A 548 27.00 -31.01 -1.91
CA PRO A 548 26.75 -31.77 -3.14
C PRO A 548 25.28 -32.14 -3.39
N ALA A 549 24.49 -32.30 -2.32
CA ALA A 549 23.08 -32.68 -2.42
C ALA A 549 22.13 -31.49 -2.60
N LEU A 550 22.59 -30.24 -2.42
CA LEU A 550 21.70 -29.09 -2.31
C LEU A 550 20.96 -28.78 -3.61
N VAL A 551 21.68 -28.49 -4.69
CA VAL A 551 21.05 -28.07 -5.96
C VAL A 551 20.21 -29.20 -6.55
N THR A 552 20.77 -30.41 -6.64
CA THR A 552 20.05 -31.60 -7.11
C THR A 552 18.83 -31.92 -6.26
N GLY A 553 18.96 -31.81 -4.92
CA GLY A 553 17.87 -32.07 -3.99
C GLY A 553 16.75 -31.03 -4.07
N LEU A 554 17.09 -29.76 -4.33
CA LEU A 554 16.11 -28.69 -4.59
C LEU A 554 15.36 -28.94 -5.90
N LEU A 555 16.06 -29.25 -6.99
CA LEU A 555 15.45 -29.56 -8.29
C LEU A 555 14.58 -30.82 -8.27
N ALA A 556 14.89 -31.78 -7.40
CA ALA A 556 14.06 -32.97 -7.19
C ALA A 556 12.83 -32.72 -6.27
N THR A 557 12.70 -31.52 -5.68
CA THR A 557 11.60 -31.21 -4.76
C THR A 557 10.39 -30.68 -5.52
N PRO A 558 9.20 -31.31 -5.38
CA PRO A 558 7.97 -30.81 -6.00
C PRO A 558 7.72 -29.33 -5.68
N GLY A 559 7.33 -28.55 -6.69
CA GLY A 559 7.10 -27.12 -6.56
C GLY A 559 8.35 -26.26 -6.79
N VAL A 560 9.57 -26.80 -6.88
CA VAL A 560 10.75 -26.06 -7.38
C VAL A 560 10.83 -26.24 -8.88
N GLY A 561 10.71 -25.14 -9.64
CA GLY A 561 10.74 -25.17 -11.10
C GLY A 561 12.15 -25.01 -11.65
N VAL A 562 12.84 -23.95 -11.23
CA VAL A 562 14.23 -23.71 -11.61
C VAL A 562 15.08 -23.22 -10.46
N VAL A 563 16.38 -23.49 -10.53
CA VAL A 563 17.42 -22.93 -9.66
C VAL A 563 18.41 -22.15 -10.53
N MET A 564 18.61 -20.87 -10.27
CA MET A 564 19.64 -20.04 -10.87
C MET A 564 20.83 -19.91 -9.90
N ALA A 565 22.03 -20.15 -10.42
CA ALA A 565 23.30 -19.97 -9.71
C ALA A 565 24.28 -19.13 -10.54
N SER A 566 25.28 -18.53 -9.88
CA SER A 566 26.34 -17.80 -10.58
C SER A 566 27.24 -18.77 -11.37
N ALA A 567 27.55 -18.40 -12.61
CA ALA A 567 28.59 -19.04 -13.42
C ALA A 567 29.92 -18.26 -13.40
N GLY A 568 30.00 -17.18 -12.59
CA GLY A 568 31.12 -16.25 -12.52
C GLY A 568 30.88 -14.98 -13.34
N GLY A 569 31.45 -13.85 -12.90
CA GLY A 569 31.25 -12.56 -13.56
C GLY A 569 29.78 -12.12 -13.57
N ASP A 570 29.28 -11.73 -14.75
CA ASP A 570 27.88 -11.40 -15.02
C ASP A 570 27.06 -12.59 -15.55
N ALA A 571 27.67 -13.77 -15.67
CA ALA A 571 27.03 -14.97 -16.19
C ALA A 571 26.31 -15.77 -15.10
N CYS A 572 25.21 -16.42 -15.47
CA CYS A 572 24.51 -17.37 -14.62
C CYS A 572 24.14 -18.65 -15.38
N VAL A 573 23.88 -19.69 -14.59
CA VAL A 573 23.36 -20.96 -15.05
C VAL A 573 22.01 -21.19 -14.40
N VAL A 574 21.01 -21.52 -15.22
CA VAL A 574 19.65 -21.84 -14.80
C VAL A 574 19.46 -23.33 -14.99
N LEU A 575 19.08 -24.03 -13.93
CA LEU A 575 18.90 -25.48 -13.91
C LEU A 575 17.44 -25.81 -13.67
N ALA A 576 16.95 -26.82 -14.38
CA ALA A 576 15.71 -27.54 -14.13
C ALA A 576 16.04 -29.03 -13.90
N ALA A 577 15.05 -29.83 -13.48
CA ALA A 577 15.23 -31.27 -13.31
C ALA A 577 15.65 -32.00 -14.61
N ASP A 578 15.35 -31.44 -15.78
CA ASP A 578 15.53 -32.05 -17.10
C ASP A 578 16.33 -31.19 -18.09
N GLY A 579 17.01 -30.15 -17.61
CA GLY A 579 17.91 -29.39 -18.45
C GLY A 579 18.59 -28.20 -17.78
N VAL A 580 19.47 -27.57 -18.55
CA VAL A 580 20.36 -26.50 -18.12
C VAL A 580 20.43 -25.45 -19.21
N ARG A 581 20.43 -24.17 -18.83
CA ARG A 581 20.63 -23.03 -19.72
C ARG A 581 21.68 -22.09 -19.14
N TRP A 582 22.59 -21.64 -20.00
CA TRP A 582 23.55 -20.58 -19.67
C TRP A 582 23.06 -19.23 -20.19
N ILE A 583 23.26 -18.20 -19.37
CA ILE A 583 22.87 -16.82 -19.68
C ILE A 583 24.08 -15.93 -19.37
N GLY A 584 24.55 -15.18 -20.36
CA GLY A 584 25.77 -14.39 -20.31
C GLY A 584 27.07 -15.21 -20.45
N GLY A 585 28.20 -14.51 -20.59
CA GLY A 585 29.53 -15.10 -20.78
C GLY A 585 29.70 -15.91 -22.09
N ASP A 586 30.74 -16.74 -22.15
CA ASP A 586 31.12 -17.50 -23.36
C ASP A 586 30.11 -18.57 -23.78
N ARG A 587 29.21 -18.97 -22.87
CA ARG A 587 28.20 -20.01 -23.09
C ARG A 587 26.79 -19.45 -23.27
N ASP A 588 26.65 -18.15 -23.48
CA ASP A 588 25.33 -17.51 -23.57
C ASP A 588 24.42 -18.21 -24.59
N GLY A 589 23.18 -18.47 -24.18
CA GLY A 589 22.17 -19.13 -24.99
C GLY A 589 22.35 -20.63 -25.18
N GLN A 590 23.42 -21.25 -24.67
CA GLN A 590 23.57 -22.72 -24.71
C GLN A 590 22.52 -23.39 -23.82
N ILE A 591 21.97 -24.51 -24.32
CA ILE A 591 20.99 -25.34 -23.63
C ILE A 591 21.44 -26.81 -23.69
N GLU A 592 21.39 -27.49 -22.55
CA GLU A 592 21.56 -28.94 -22.43
C GLU A 592 20.25 -29.55 -21.92
N GLY A 593 19.73 -30.59 -22.59
CA GLY A 593 18.42 -31.15 -22.26
C GLY A 593 17.25 -30.26 -22.73
N LEU A 594 16.21 -30.12 -21.91
CA LEU A 594 15.08 -29.22 -22.19
C LEU A 594 15.37 -27.82 -21.65
N ASP A 595 14.89 -26.77 -22.34
CA ASP A 595 15.06 -25.40 -21.84
C ASP A 595 14.38 -25.24 -20.45
N PRO A 596 15.13 -24.87 -19.39
CA PRO A 596 14.57 -24.62 -18.07
C PRO A 596 13.52 -23.50 -18.05
N MET A 597 13.60 -22.55 -18.99
CA MET A 597 12.72 -21.38 -19.01
C MET A 597 11.43 -21.60 -19.81
N ARG A 598 11.22 -22.79 -20.40
CA ARG A 598 10.08 -23.08 -21.30
C ARG A 598 8.68 -22.87 -20.71
N ALA A 599 8.54 -22.95 -19.38
CA ALA A 599 7.28 -22.78 -18.67
C ALA A 599 7.00 -21.31 -18.25
N TYR A 600 7.96 -20.42 -18.48
CA TYR A 600 7.88 -19.01 -18.14
C TYR A 600 7.86 -18.15 -19.42
N ASP A 601 7.51 -16.88 -19.27
CA ASP A 601 7.60 -15.93 -20.37
C ASP A 601 9.04 -15.77 -20.86
N SER A 602 9.23 -15.64 -22.17
CA SER A 602 10.55 -15.48 -22.79
C SER A 602 11.34 -14.27 -22.27
N ARG A 603 10.66 -13.21 -21.82
CA ARG A 603 11.28 -12.03 -21.17
C ARG A 603 12.01 -12.40 -19.88
N GLY A 604 11.64 -13.51 -19.25
CA GLY A 604 12.27 -14.02 -18.04
C GLY A 604 13.76 -14.30 -18.17
N ILE A 605 14.26 -14.61 -19.38
CA ILE A 605 15.70 -14.80 -19.62
C ILE A 605 16.46 -13.48 -19.39
N ALA A 606 15.96 -12.38 -19.93
CA ALA A 606 16.54 -11.06 -19.73
C ALA A 606 16.43 -10.62 -18.26
N ASP A 607 15.32 -10.95 -17.60
CA ASP A 607 15.11 -10.65 -16.18
C ASP A 607 16.11 -11.38 -15.28
N LEU A 608 16.36 -12.67 -15.51
CA LEU A 608 17.36 -13.44 -14.75
C LEU A 608 18.79 -12.93 -15.00
N HIS A 609 19.10 -12.55 -16.24
CA HIS A 609 20.38 -11.92 -16.57
C HIS A 609 20.54 -10.56 -15.86
N ARG A 610 19.46 -9.79 -15.74
CA ARG A 610 19.46 -8.52 -14.99
C ARG A 610 19.66 -8.78 -13.50
N LEU A 611 18.91 -9.73 -12.93
CA LEU A 611 18.95 -10.08 -11.53
C LEU A 611 20.35 -10.53 -11.09
N THR A 612 21.03 -11.36 -11.87
CA THR A 612 22.38 -11.85 -11.53
C THR A 612 23.42 -10.74 -11.45
N ARG A 613 23.22 -9.60 -12.14
CA ARG A 613 24.09 -8.43 -12.11
C ARG A 613 23.81 -7.47 -10.95
N LEU A 614 22.73 -7.68 -10.20
CA LEU A 614 22.42 -6.83 -9.06
C LEU A 614 23.45 -7.06 -7.94
N PRO A 615 23.97 -6.00 -7.29
CA PRO A 615 25.04 -6.14 -6.28
C PRO A 615 24.69 -7.04 -5.09
N ARG A 616 23.39 -7.14 -4.77
CA ARG A 616 22.85 -7.89 -3.63
C ARG A 616 22.08 -9.16 -4.03
N CYS A 617 22.25 -9.60 -5.28
CA CYS A 617 21.64 -10.83 -5.78
C CYS A 617 21.95 -12.02 -4.85
N ALA A 618 20.97 -12.92 -4.70
CA ALA A 618 21.15 -14.16 -3.94
C ALA A 618 22.18 -15.10 -4.57
N ASP A 619 22.76 -15.95 -3.72
CA ASP A 619 23.74 -16.95 -4.15
C ASP A 619 23.04 -18.06 -4.96
N LEU A 620 21.85 -18.47 -4.52
CA LEU A 620 20.88 -19.20 -5.31
C LEU A 620 19.56 -18.44 -5.38
N VAL A 621 18.97 -18.42 -6.58
CA VAL A 621 17.62 -17.90 -6.81
C VAL A 621 16.76 -19.05 -7.31
N LEU A 622 15.57 -19.21 -6.76
CA LEU A 622 14.63 -20.26 -7.10
C LEU A 622 13.36 -19.64 -7.65
N LEU A 623 12.79 -20.26 -8.68
CA LEU A 623 11.41 -20.00 -9.09
C LEU A 623 10.63 -21.30 -8.91
N SER A 624 9.40 -21.17 -8.42
CA SER A 624 8.53 -22.34 -8.31
C SER A 624 8.01 -22.80 -9.66
N THR A 625 7.54 -24.05 -9.73
CA THR A 625 6.89 -24.56 -10.94
C THR A 625 5.66 -23.75 -11.30
N VAL A 626 5.43 -23.60 -12.61
CA VAL A 626 4.15 -23.14 -13.17
C VAL A 626 3.36 -24.38 -13.58
N ASP A 627 2.15 -24.56 -13.05
CA ASP A 627 1.30 -25.69 -13.42
C ASP A 627 0.56 -25.46 -14.76
N GLU A 628 -0.15 -26.48 -15.24
CA GLU A 628 -0.90 -26.41 -16.50
C GLU A 628 -2.00 -25.33 -16.51
N ALA A 629 -2.50 -24.93 -15.33
CA ALA A 629 -3.48 -23.86 -15.17
C ALA A 629 -2.81 -22.47 -15.06
N GLY A 630 -1.48 -22.39 -15.15
CA GLY A 630 -0.71 -21.16 -15.00
C GLY A 630 -0.56 -20.71 -13.55
N MET A 631 -0.87 -21.57 -12.58
CA MET A 631 -0.68 -21.28 -11.16
C MET A 631 0.78 -21.46 -10.74
N ILE A 632 1.20 -20.67 -9.76
CA ILE A 632 2.55 -20.71 -9.20
C ILE A 632 2.51 -21.07 -7.72
N HIS A 633 3.57 -21.67 -7.21
CA HIS A 633 3.64 -22.02 -5.80
C HIS A 633 4.46 -21.01 -4.99
N ALA A 634 3.80 -20.27 -4.11
CA ALA A 634 4.49 -19.33 -3.25
C ALA A 634 5.35 -20.08 -2.23
N PHE A 635 6.61 -19.69 -2.06
CA PHE A 635 7.49 -20.16 -0.99
C PHE A 635 7.12 -19.54 0.38
N GLU A 636 6.14 -18.66 0.40
CA GLU A 636 5.57 -18.05 1.61
C GLU A 636 4.07 -18.34 1.78
N GLY A 637 3.52 -17.90 2.91
CA GLY A 637 2.15 -18.21 3.34
C GLY A 637 1.04 -17.45 2.60
N GLN A 638 1.09 -17.34 1.27
CA GLN A 638 0.16 -16.55 0.45
C GLN A 638 -0.36 -17.35 -0.75
N VAL A 639 -1.65 -17.17 -1.12
CA VAL A 639 -2.26 -17.84 -2.29
C VAL A 639 -2.30 -16.96 -3.53
N GLY A 640 -2.43 -15.64 -3.36
CA GLY A 640 -2.02 -14.67 -4.36
C GLY A 640 -0.58 -14.32 -4.07
N SER A 641 0.30 -14.37 -5.07
CA SER A 641 1.72 -14.11 -4.86
C SER A 641 2.34 -13.41 -6.05
N HIS A 642 3.43 -12.71 -5.77
CA HIS A 642 4.23 -12.00 -6.76
C HIS A 642 5.70 -11.99 -6.30
N GLY A 643 6.61 -11.56 -7.17
CA GLY A 643 8.03 -11.35 -6.85
C GLY A 643 8.96 -12.10 -7.79
N GLY A 644 8.47 -13.12 -8.50
CA GLY A 644 9.24 -13.94 -9.43
C GLY A 644 8.69 -13.88 -10.86
N LEU A 645 8.59 -15.05 -11.49
CA LEU A 645 8.06 -15.25 -12.84
C LEU A 645 6.93 -16.26 -12.85
N GLY A 646 6.04 -16.14 -13.83
CA GLY A 646 4.98 -17.11 -14.09
C GLY A 646 3.61 -16.64 -13.65
N GLY A 647 2.58 -17.07 -14.38
CA GLY A 647 1.24 -16.50 -14.28
C GLY A 647 1.22 -15.00 -14.63
N PRO A 648 0.18 -14.25 -14.20
CA PRO A 648 0.02 -12.83 -14.53
C PRO A 648 0.82 -11.83 -13.66
N GLN A 649 1.66 -12.28 -12.70
CA GLN A 649 2.36 -11.38 -11.75
C GLN A 649 3.27 -10.32 -12.41
N ASN A 650 3.82 -10.59 -13.60
CA ASN A 650 4.70 -9.65 -14.31
C ASN A 650 3.96 -8.71 -15.25
N GLN A 651 2.63 -8.77 -15.31
CA GLN A 651 1.81 -7.95 -16.19
C GLN A 651 1.06 -6.88 -15.40
N ALA A 652 1.60 -5.67 -15.40
CA ALA A 652 1.00 -4.52 -14.74
C ALA A 652 0.38 -3.55 -15.75
N LEU A 653 -0.22 -2.48 -15.23
CA LEU A 653 -0.94 -1.48 -16.02
C LEU A 653 -0.46 -0.07 -15.74
N PHE A 654 -0.57 0.78 -16.76
CA PHE A 654 -0.32 2.21 -16.69
C PHE A 654 -1.43 2.95 -17.45
N ILE A 655 -2.27 3.69 -16.74
CA ILE A 655 -3.35 4.50 -17.31
C ILE A 655 -2.95 5.96 -17.19
N SER A 656 -2.90 6.63 -18.33
CA SER A 656 -2.43 8.01 -18.42
C SER A 656 -3.41 8.88 -19.21
N PRO A 657 -3.45 10.18 -18.95
CA PRO A 657 -4.30 11.09 -19.70
C PRO A 657 -3.80 11.23 -21.14
N THR A 658 -4.73 11.23 -22.10
CA THR A 658 -4.41 11.35 -23.52
C THR A 658 -3.82 12.73 -23.87
N ALA A 659 -4.06 13.74 -23.03
CA ALA A 659 -3.47 15.08 -23.17
C ALA A 659 -1.94 15.10 -22.94
N LEU A 660 -1.40 14.09 -22.26
CA LEU A 660 0.04 13.91 -22.06
C LEU A 660 0.51 12.72 -22.92
N PRO A 661 1.02 12.97 -24.14
CA PRO A 661 1.44 11.90 -25.02
C PRO A 661 2.63 11.15 -24.44
N LEU A 662 2.62 9.87 -24.73
CA LEU A 662 3.64 8.89 -24.41
C LEU A 662 4.78 9.02 -25.42
N ASP A 663 6.02 8.93 -24.97
CA ASP A 663 7.18 9.05 -25.83
C ASP A 663 7.60 7.67 -26.34
N ASP A 664 7.58 7.50 -27.66
CA ASP A 664 7.78 6.20 -28.32
C ASP A 664 9.17 5.59 -28.05
N ASP A 665 10.18 6.41 -27.74
CA ASP A 665 11.54 5.95 -27.40
C ASP A 665 11.63 5.22 -26.05
N LEU A 666 10.61 5.34 -25.21
CA LEU A 666 10.51 4.68 -23.91
C LEU A 666 9.70 3.37 -23.97
N LEU A 667 9.08 3.07 -25.12
CA LEU A 667 8.26 1.90 -25.32
C LEU A 667 9.02 0.81 -26.08
N ILE A 668 8.81 -0.45 -25.68
CA ILE A 668 9.16 -1.58 -26.51
C ILE A 668 8.10 -1.72 -27.60
N ALA A 669 8.55 -1.95 -28.83
CA ALA A 669 7.68 -2.20 -29.97
C ALA A 669 6.73 -3.37 -29.71
N ALA A 670 5.53 -3.28 -30.28
CA ALA A 670 4.62 -4.41 -30.42
C ALA A 670 5.36 -5.63 -30.99
N GLY A 671 5.40 -6.74 -30.26
CA GLY A 671 5.91 -8.00 -30.80
C GLY A 671 5.04 -8.52 -31.95
N ASP A 672 5.57 -9.49 -32.72
CA ASP A 672 4.89 -10.11 -33.88
C ASP A 672 3.51 -10.74 -33.55
N ALA A 673 3.20 -10.93 -32.26
CA ALA A 673 1.95 -11.50 -31.76
C ALA A 673 0.81 -10.47 -31.55
N GLY A 674 0.94 -9.24 -32.06
CA GLY A 674 -0.10 -8.21 -31.93
C GLY A 674 -0.17 -7.58 -30.52
N GLU A 675 0.93 -7.65 -29.76
CA GLU A 675 1.04 -6.95 -28.48
C GLU A 675 0.98 -5.44 -28.69
N ARG A 676 0.42 -4.68 -27.75
CA ARG A 676 0.48 -3.21 -27.81
C ARG A 676 1.88 -2.74 -27.40
N PRO A 677 2.38 -1.61 -27.95
CA PRO A 677 3.58 -0.98 -27.42
C PRO A 677 3.49 -0.82 -25.89
N SER A 678 4.53 -1.23 -25.18
CA SER A 678 4.50 -1.38 -23.72
C SER A 678 5.81 -0.95 -23.08
N PHE A 679 5.78 -0.59 -21.79
CA PHE A 679 7.02 -0.36 -21.05
C PHE A 679 7.62 -1.70 -20.57
N TYR A 680 8.93 -1.71 -20.40
CA TYR A 680 9.67 -2.78 -19.73
C TYR A 680 10.42 -2.20 -18.54
N GLY A 681 10.00 -2.60 -17.34
CA GLY A 681 10.48 -1.97 -16.11
C GLY A 681 9.83 -0.60 -15.85
N ALA A 682 9.98 -0.13 -14.61
CA ALA A 682 9.44 1.14 -14.18
C ALA A 682 10.39 2.33 -14.43
N VAL A 683 11.66 2.10 -14.81
CA VAL A 683 12.62 3.17 -15.13
C VAL A 683 12.18 3.99 -16.36
N PRO A 684 11.74 3.38 -17.49
CA PRO A 684 11.14 4.16 -18.58
C PRO A 684 9.89 4.95 -18.15
N ILE A 685 9.09 4.41 -17.23
CA ILE A 685 7.91 5.12 -16.68
C ILE A 685 8.37 6.33 -15.84
N HIS A 686 9.41 6.19 -15.01
CA HIS A 686 10.03 7.33 -14.31
C HIS A 686 10.43 8.43 -15.28
N GLN A 687 11.15 8.07 -16.35
CA GLN A 687 11.59 9.02 -17.37
C GLN A 687 10.40 9.71 -18.05
N GLN A 688 9.34 8.96 -18.36
CA GLN A 688 8.11 9.51 -18.92
C GLN A 688 7.47 10.56 -17.99
N LEU A 689 7.35 10.24 -16.70
CA LEU A 689 6.75 11.12 -15.70
C LEU A 689 7.60 12.36 -15.48
N GLN A 690 8.94 12.24 -15.46
CA GLN A 690 9.83 13.40 -15.39
C GLN A 690 9.66 14.32 -16.61
N ARG A 691 9.60 13.77 -17.83
CA ARG A 691 9.34 14.55 -19.05
C ARG A 691 8.01 15.30 -18.97
N TRP A 692 6.95 14.66 -18.47
CA TRP A 692 5.66 15.32 -18.26
C TRP A 692 5.73 16.42 -17.21
N ARG A 693 6.42 16.19 -16.08
CA ARG A 693 6.62 17.23 -15.05
C ARG A 693 7.32 18.46 -15.62
N THR A 694 8.37 18.26 -16.41
CA THR A 694 9.09 19.36 -17.08
C THR A 694 8.14 20.13 -18.01
N ARG A 695 7.39 19.44 -18.88
CA ARG A 695 6.41 20.08 -19.79
C ARG A 695 5.35 20.88 -19.04
N LEU A 696 4.79 20.33 -17.96
CA LEU A 696 3.79 21.01 -17.13
C LEU A 696 4.36 22.23 -16.41
N ALA A 697 5.62 22.20 -15.99
CA ALA A 697 6.30 23.35 -15.38
C ALA A 697 6.60 24.45 -16.41
N GLU A 698 7.03 24.08 -17.62
CA GLU A 698 7.27 25.01 -18.73
C GLU A 698 5.99 25.74 -19.17
N GLN A 699 4.87 24.99 -19.28
CA GLN A 699 3.57 25.57 -19.60
C GLN A 699 3.10 26.59 -18.55
N GLN A 700 3.36 26.34 -17.28
CA GLN A 700 3.08 27.28 -16.19
C GLN A 700 3.94 28.54 -16.27
N GLY A 701 5.25 28.38 -16.52
CA GLY A 701 6.16 29.51 -16.68
C GLY A 701 5.78 30.41 -17.85
N ALA A 702 5.37 29.83 -18.97
CA ALA A 702 4.90 30.57 -20.14
C ALA A 702 3.60 31.35 -19.86
N GLN A 703 2.63 30.73 -19.17
CA GLN A 703 1.37 31.40 -18.81
C GLN A 703 1.56 32.56 -17.82
N GLN A 704 2.48 32.43 -16.87
CA GLN A 704 2.82 33.52 -15.95
C GLN A 704 3.54 34.68 -16.66
N GLY A 705 4.48 34.37 -17.56
CA GLY A 705 5.20 35.39 -18.34
C GLY A 705 4.27 36.25 -19.21
N ASP A 706 3.30 35.63 -19.90
CA ASP A 706 2.33 36.33 -20.75
C ASP A 706 1.34 37.17 -19.91
N SER A 707 0.98 36.70 -18.70
CA SER A 707 0.13 37.48 -17.77
C SER A 707 0.83 38.71 -17.20
N ASP A 708 2.13 38.62 -16.89
CA ASP A 708 2.94 39.74 -16.41
C ASP A 708 3.22 40.77 -17.53
N GLU A 709 3.36 40.32 -18.78
CA GLU A 709 3.53 41.19 -19.94
C GLU A 709 2.23 41.93 -20.29
N GLN A 710 1.07 41.25 -20.25
CA GLN A 710 -0.24 41.89 -20.42
C GLN A 710 -0.57 42.89 -19.30
N ALA A 711 -0.16 42.61 -18.06
CA ALA A 711 -0.29 43.55 -16.94
C ALA A 711 0.61 44.80 -17.07
N ARG A 712 1.72 44.71 -17.84
CA ARG A 712 2.58 45.87 -18.15
C ARG A 712 2.09 46.70 -19.34
N VAL A 713 1.33 46.11 -20.26
CA VAL A 713 0.84 46.79 -21.47
C VAL A 713 -0.41 47.65 -21.21
N TRP A 714 -1.11 47.44 -20.09
CA TRP A 714 -2.22 48.30 -19.66
C TRP A 714 -1.98 48.90 -18.27
N PRO A 715 -1.20 49.99 -18.15
CA PRO A 715 -1.35 50.88 -17.02
C PRO A 715 -2.70 51.62 -17.16
N SER A 716 -3.46 51.63 -16.05
CA SER A 716 -4.75 52.30 -15.82
C SER A 716 -5.05 53.54 -16.67
#